data_AF-A0A518LI66-F1
#
_entry.id   AF-A0A518LI66-F1
#
_cell.length_a   1.000
_cell.length_b   1.000
_cell.length_c   1.000
_cell.angle_alpha   90.00
_cell.angle_beta   90.00
_cell.angle_gamma   90.00
#
_symmetry.space_group_name_H-M   'P 1'
#
loop_
_entity.id
_entity.type
_entity.pdbx_description
1 polymer ?
#
loop_
_entity_poly.entity_id
_entity_poly.type
_entity_poly.pdbx_seq_one_letter_code
_entity_poly.pdbx_strand_id
1 'polypeptide(L)'
;MTRRPAHAIAIAGVLIGAHGMVGVSTLAVAQQADAPGEVRVIDASEAVPGYRDRLELRRSYPEARPGARGFRAMVFSPAASGSEPVGGRWSFDVTRDGETAARKHVADLIAKRLAADGLPTTFARVEFWLAARDSKYLTLPFHERETLLRRVGLPTDLFPFFVADPASERESVAARIAGEPPPLVRVVDEAVAAGRSENEVVAAARALRFEFRPTQPGYRAATESGENEIGWVRLQASAGSFYDGPGDGGCLDVFQQLLGAIPDARFVISVERKHADGLLEALRGWRAPRRNDTCVIIEDLALSQWAQDNGKPGTVHLPGKPDSAATLVTLVPRYASRGEEGSIFVAGDSFACEGVAEAGIPFVQSPLLFQGGNLLAVWDAARQKRVLLTGEAEIHRNAALGLTAPQVEAALAIEFGCDEVVVLPAVSYHIDYEVAVRSAGGRTIALINDEMIAAREIVRLGLQRIDSTDSPNALPPGAQSAISKANVMLHRGGNREVGAAAWECLEHLAVQPGQWPLDLVRRFALGPGESAVGNFNLFMTAVDILRSAAATEAMYPGEDHSSAYFRSLIRRRAQRQEIVQALKRLGWEIVTVPSLADSEQSLCYLNGIQSRSHYFMPAYGGIFESMDSNVKAVIVRAWGDGVKVVPIRSGESLRRDGGVHCSASVYPTIGSPVLPSPNGLNRN
;
A
#
# COMPACT_ATOMS: atom_id res chain seq x y z
N MET A 1 -2.05 -56.96 62.90
CA MET A 1 -2.33 -57.59 61.60
C MET A 1 -3.12 -56.58 60.76
N THR A 2 -2.45 -55.62 60.09
CA THR A 2 -1.80 -55.70 58.76
C THR A 2 -2.79 -55.53 57.59
N ARG A 3 -2.86 -54.32 57.00
CA ARG A 3 -2.32 -54.00 55.65
C ARG A 3 -2.81 -52.62 55.15
N ARG A 4 -1.86 -51.70 54.92
CA ARG A 4 -1.83 -50.74 53.78
C ARG A 4 -1.10 -51.45 52.60
N PRO A 5 -0.83 -50.85 51.41
CA PRO A 5 -1.47 -49.79 50.57
C PRO A 5 -1.63 -50.24 49.09
N ALA A 6 -2.14 -49.39 48.18
CA ALA A 6 -1.65 -49.31 46.79
C ALA A 6 -2.12 -48.04 46.05
N HIS A 7 -1.16 -47.35 45.43
CA HIS A 7 -1.30 -46.27 44.46
C HIS A 7 -1.84 -46.78 43.10
N ALA A 8 -2.51 -45.92 42.34
CA ALA A 8 -2.37 -45.88 40.88
C ALA A 8 -2.66 -44.46 40.34
N ILE A 9 -1.76 -43.99 39.49
CA ILE A 9 -1.71 -42.74 38.74
C ILE A 9 -2.35 -42.96 37.35
N ALA A 10 -3.08 -41.97 36.82
CA ALA A 10 -3.20 -41.62 35.38
C ALA A 10 -4.05 -40.32 35.29
N ILE A 11 -3.52 -39.12 35.06
CA ILE A 11 -3.02 -38.51 33.81
C ILE A 11 -4.06 -38.46 32.66
N ALA A 12 -4.41 -37.21 32.35
CA ALA A 12 -4.78 -36.59 31.07
C ALA A 12 -6.03 -37.05 30.30
N GLY A 13 -6.95 -36.08 30.16
CA GLY A 13 -8.02 -36.05 29.17
C GLY A 13 -8.36 -34.60 28.81
N VAL A 14 -7.40 -33.92 28.20
CA VAL A 14 -7.52 -32.85 27.18
C VAL A 14 -8.88 -32.12 27.10
N LEU A 15 -8.93 -30.92 27.67
CA LEU A 15 -9.92 -29.89 27.34
C LEU A 15 -9.44 -29.11 26.11
N ILE A 16 -9.90 -29.55 24.93
CA ILE A 16 -9.87 -28.78 23.68
C ILE A 16 -11.07 -27.82 23.69
N GLY A 17 -10.81 -26.55 23.35
CA GLY A 17 -11.81 -25.71 22.69
C GLY A 17 -12.50 -24.64 23.54
N ALA A 18 -11.75 -23.70 24.10
CA ALA A 18 -12.28 -22.38 24.48
C ALA A 18 -11.24 -21.30 24.15
N HIS A 19 -10.99 -21.10 22.86
CA HIS A 19 -10.52 -19.81 22.35
C HIS A 19 -11.70 -19.23 21.61
N GLY A 20 -12.07 -18.00 21.99
CA GLY A 20 -13.23 -17.30 21.48
C GLY A 20 -13.23 -17.28 19.96
N MET A 21 -13.97 -18.21 19.35
CA MET A 21 -14.75 -17.88 18.18
C MET A 21 -15.72 -16.82 18.65
N VAL A 22 -15.32 -15.56 18.50
CA VAL A 22 -16.30 -14.49 18.38
C VAL A 22 -17.09 -14.88 17.16
N GLY A 23 -18.26 -15.47 17.38
CA GLY A 23 -19.29 -15.54 16.36
C GLY A 23 -19.42 -14.09 15.90
N VAL A 24 -19.02 -13.84 14.65
CA VAL A 24 -19.38 -12.60 13.97
C VAL A 24 -20.86 -12.46 14.23
N SER A 25 -21.23 -11.47 15.04
CA SER A 25 -22.62 -11.12 15.22
C SER A 25 -23.08 -10.71 13.83
N THR A 26 -23.71 -11.66 13.15
CA THR A 26 -24.48 -11.45 11.94
C THR A 26 -25.76 -10.75 12.36
N LEU A 27 -25.64 -9.61 13.04
CA LEU A 27 -26.65 -8.57 13.02
C LEU A 27 -26.45 -7.75 11.75
N ALA A 28 -26.34 -8.43 10.60
CA ALA A 28 -27.06 -7.97 9.43
C ALA A 28 -28.53 -8.24 9.74
N VAL A 29 -29.12 -7.41 10.60
CA VAL A 29 -30.56 -7.23 10.54
C VAL A 29 -30.82 -6.81 9.10
N ALA A 30 -31.60 -7.61 8.40
CA ALA A 30 -32.26 -7.21 7.17
C ALA A 30 -33.11 -5.99 7.50
N GLN A 31 -32.49 -4.82 7.58
CA GLN A 31 -33.18 -3.55 7.52
C GLN A 31 -33.69 -3.45 6.09
N GLN A 32 -35.02 -3.34 6.03
CA GLN A 32 -35.88 -2.96 4.93
C GLN A 32 -35.27 -3.01 3.53
N ALA A 33 -35.93 -3.79 2.66
CA ALA A 33 -35.87 -3.55 1.22
C ALA A 33 -36.32 -2.10 0.96
N ASP A 34 -35.35 -1.18 0.97
CA ASP A 34 -35.52 0.18 0.51
C ASP A 34 -36.00 0.14 -0.93
N ALA A 35 -36.83 1.12 -1.29
CA ALA A 35 -37.42 1.21 -2.61
C ALA A 35 -36.34 1.05 -3.70
N PRO A 36 -36.62 0.35 -4.81
CA PRO A 36 -35.65 0.17 -5.88
C PRO A 36 -35.21 1.55 -6.41
N GLY A 37 -33.97 1.96 -6.11
CA GLY A 37 -33.38 3.19 -6.64
C GLY A 37 -32.47 3.99 -5.69
N GLU A 38 -32.44 3.69 -4.38
CA GLU A 38 -31.68 4.51 -3.42
C GLU A 38 -30.30 3.94 -3.08
N VAL A 39 -29.32 4.84 -3.02
CA VAL A 39 -27.93 4.57 -2.60
C VAL A 39 -27.94 4.41 -1.08
N ARG A 40 -27.37 3.33 -0.54
CA ARG A 40 -27.23 3.15 0.91
C ARG A 40 -26.23 4.18 1.44
N VAL A 41 -26.57 4.90 2.49
CA VAL A 41 -25.69 5.87 3.14
C VAL A 41 -25.42 5.45 4.58
N ILE A 42 -24.15 5.47 4.98
CA ILE A 42 -23.70 5.24 6.35
C ILE A 42 -23.00 6.50 6.83
N ASP A 43 -23.51 7.10 7.89
CA ASP A 43 -22.79 8.15 8.62
C ASP A 43 -21.89 7.49 9.67
N ALA A 44 -20.57 7.54 9.46
CA ALA A 44 -19.62 6.87 10.36
C ALA A 44 -19.71 7.41 11.80
N SER A 45 -20.05 8.70 11.97
CA SER A 45 -20.20 9.33 13.29
C SER A 45 -21.39 8.78 14.09
N GLU A 46 -22.35 8.16 13.41
CA GLU A 46 -23.59 7.62 13.99
C GLU A 46 -23.53 6.10 14.09
N ALA A 47 -23.01 5.45 13.05
CA ALA A 47 -22.97 4.00 12.96
C ALA A 47 -21.84 3.37 13.79
N VAL A 48 -20.66 4.00 13.84
CA VAL A 48 -19.49 3.41 14.50
C VAL A 48 -19.53 3.67 16.02
N PRO A 49 -19.53 2.63 16.86
CA PRO A 49 -19.60 2.80 18.32
C PRO A 49 -18.47 3.66 18.90
N GLY A 50 -18.85 4.72 19.62
CA GLY A 50 -17.93 5.66 20.28
C GLY A 50 -17.10 6.55 19.33
N TYR A 51 -17.46 6.62 18.03
CA TYR A 51 -16.74 7.43 17.06
C TYR A 51 -16.63 8.89 17.48
N ARG A 52 -17.77 9.50 17.88
CA ARG A 52 -17.85 10.90 18.32
C ARG A 52 -16.97 11.18 19.53
N ASP A 53 -16.92 10.27 20.51
CA ASP A 53 -16.11 10.41 21.72
C ASP A 53 -14.60 10.46 21.42
N ARG A 54 -14.18 9.93 20.27
CA ARG A 54 -12.78 9.86 19.84
C ARG A 54 -12.40 10.90 18.80
N LEU A 55 -13.38 11.59 18.21
CA LEU A 55 -13.18 12.47 17.06
C LEU A 55 -12.24 13.63 17.39
N GLU A 56 -12.35 14.22 18.59
CA GLU A 56 -11.46 15.31 19.02
C GLU A 56 -10.00 14.86 19.06
N LEU A 57 -9.73 13.70 19.64
CA LEU A 57 -8.40 13.11 19.67
C LEU A 57 -7.89 12.81 18.26
N ARG A 58 -8.73 12.24 17.39
CA ARG A 58 -8.35 11.95 16.00
C ARG A 58 -7.99 13.21 15.22
N ARG A 59 -8.75 14.30 15.42
CA ARG A 59 -8.48 15.61 14.82
C ARG A 59 -7.21 16.26 15.35
N SER A 60 -6.76 15.90 16.56
CA SER A 60 -5.52 16.41 17.13
C SER A 60 -4.26 15.81 16.50
N TYR A 61 -4.37 14.69 15.76
CA TYR A 61 -3.23 14.10 15.10
C TYR A 61 -2.87 14.87 13.82
N PRO A 62 -1.65 15.43 13.72
CA PRO A 62 -1.22 16.10 12.50
C PRO A 62 -0.90 15.05 11.42
N GLU A 63 -1.01 15.48 10.16
CA GLU A 63 -0.47 14.73 9.04
C GLU A 63 1.05 14.89 8.99
N ALA A 64 1.73 14.10 9.81
CA ALA A 64 3.17 14.18 10.01
C ALA A 64 3.74 12.80 10.37
N ARG A 65 5.06 12.68 10.33
CA ARG A 65 5.74 11.51 10.90
C ARG A 65 5.54 11.50 12.42
N PRO A 66 4.99 10.42 13.02
CA PRO A 66 4.84 10.34 14.47
C PRO A 66 6.18 10.51 15.19
N GLY A 67 6.22 11.37 16.22
CA GLY A 67 7.41 11.55 17.06
C GLY A 67 7.74 10.28 17.86
N ALA A 68 6.72 9.54 18.28
CA ALA A 68 6.88 8.23 18.91
C ALA A 68 7.03 7.14 17.83
N ARG A 69 8.20 6.50 17.75
CA ARG A 69 8.51 5.49 16.71
C ARG A 69 7.54 4.32 16.69
N GLY A 70 7.14 3.86 17.87
CA GLY A 70 6.17 2.79 18.05
C GLY A 70 4.71 3.22 17.92
N PHE A 71 4.38 4.44 17.50
CA PHE A 71 2.98 4.87 17.36
C PHE A 71 2.14 3.88 16.55
N ARG A 72 0.92 3.62 17.01
CA ARG A 72 -0.08 2.78 16.34
C ARG A 72 -1.41 3.49 16.41
N ALA A 73 -2.10 3.62 15.28
CA ALA A 73 -3.40 4.28 15.24
C ALA A 73 -4.43 3.48 16.03
N MET A 74 -5.24 4.19 16.82
CA MET A 74 -6.30 3.57 17.61
C MET A 74 -7.56 3.38 16.77
N VAL A 75 -7.55 2.30 15.97
CA VAL A 75 -8.71 1.79 15.25
C VAL A 75 -9.44 0.76 16.11
N PHE A 76 -10.77 0.80 16.08
CA PHE A 76 -11.63 -0.04 16.92
C PHE A 76 -12.35 -1.04 16.02
N SER A 77 -11.88 -2.29 16.04
CA SER A 77 -12.55 -3.36 15.29
C SER A 77 -13.80 -3.83 16.05
N PRO A 78 -14.97 -3.92 15.40
CA PRO A 78 -16.18 -4.51 15.99
C PRO A 78 -15.97 -5.95 16.50
N ALA A 79 -15.03 -6.69 15.89
CA ALA A 79 -14.69 -8.06 16.31
C ALA A 79 -14.05 -8.14 17.70
N ALA A 80 -13.57 -7.02 18.26
CA ALA A 80 -12.94 -6.95 19.57
C ALA A 80 -13.92 -6.61 20.72
N SER A 81 -15.23 -6.74 20.52
CA SER A 81 -16.27 -6.59 21.56
C SER A 81 -16.28 -5.25 22.31
N GLY A 82 -15.86 -4.16 21.66
CA GLY A 82 -16.03 -2.79 22.19
C GLY A 82 -15.22 -2.44 23.45
N SER A 83 -14.38 -3.33 23.96
CA SER A 83 -13.37 -2.98 24.97
C SER A 83 -12.26 -2.15 24.34
N GLU A 84 -11.62 -1.30 25.16
CA GLU A 84 -10.46 -0.44 24.84
C GLU A 84 -9.52 -0.95 23.73
N PRO A 85 -8.81 -0.06 23.00
CA PRO A 85 -7.90 -0.51 21.95
C PRO A 85 -6.96 -1.57 22.51
N VAL A 86 -6.76 -2.66 21.77
CA VAL A 86 -5.86 -3.75 22.17
C VAL A 86 -4.47 -3.15 22.43
N GLY A 87 -4.08 -3.00 23.70
CA GLY A 87 -2.81 -2.38 24.11
C GLY A 87 -2.87 -0.90 24.52
N GLY A 88 -4.04 -0.34 24.85
CA GLY A 88 -4.13 0.99 25.45
C GLY A 88 -3.72 2.15 24.53
N ARG A 89 -3.54 3.34 25.12
CA ARG A 89 -3.27 4.58 24.36
C ARG A 89 -1.82 4.66 23.88
N TRP A 90 -1.65 4.75 22.56
CA TRP A 90 -0.37 5.08 21.93
C TRP A 90 -0.24 6.59 21.78
N SER A 91 0.88 7.15 22.24
CA SER A 91 1.17 8.57 22.05
C SER A 91 1.64 8.82 20.62
N PHE A 92 1.11 9.86 19.98
CA PHE A 92 1.58 10.29 18.66
C PHE A 92 2.97 10.92 18.76
N ASP A 93 3.15 11.82 19.73
CA ASP A 93 4.42 12.44 20.06
C ASP A 93 4.95 11.93 21.39
N VAL A 94 6.28 11.99 21.55
CA VAL A 94 6.91 11.89 22.86
C VAL A 94 6.75 13.26 23.53
N THR A 95 5.82 13.36 24.48
CA THR A 95 5.58 14.61 25.22
C THR A 95 6.82 15.01 26.01
N ARG A 96 7.54 16.06 25.61
CA ARG A 96 8.76 16.49 26.33
C ARG A 96 8.47 17.44 27.50
N ASP A 97 7.27 17.98 27.59
CA ASP A 97 6.91 18.96 28.63
C ASP A 97 6.44 18.26 29.92
N GLY A 98 7.00 18.68 31.06
CA GLY A 98 6.71 18.05 32.36
C GLY A 98 7.32 16.65 32.57
N GLU A 99 7.97 16.07 31.57
CA GLU A 99 8.65 14.79 31.70
C GLU A 99 9.98 14.88 32.46
N THR A 100 10.27 13.84 33.25
CA THR A 100 11.54 13.70 33.95
C THR A 100 12.69 13.64 32.93
N ALA A 101 13.88 14.14 33.29
CA ALA A 101 15.08 14.01 32.47
C ALA A 101 15.34 12.57 32.01
N ALA A 102 14.85 11.61 32.79
CA ALA A 102 14.92 10.20 32.49
C ALA A 102 14.11 9.75 31.28
N ARG A 103 12.85 10.16 31.19
CA ARG A 103 12.00 9.80 30.05
C ARG A 103 12.50 10.44 28.75
N LYS A 104 12.98 11.68 28.82
CA LYS A 104 13.63 12.37 27.69
C LYS A 104 14.82 11.60 27.15
N HIS A 105 15.70 11.12 28.04
CA HIS A 105 16.86 10.34 27.64
C HIS A 105 16.48 9.02 26.96
N VAL A 106 15.51 8.30 27.53
CA VAL A 106 15.01 7.04 26.96
C VAL A 106 14.38 7.27 25.58
N ALA A 107 13.56 8.29 25.43
CA ALA A 107 12.96 8.63 24.14
C ALA A 107 14.02 8.99 23.08
N ASP A 108 15.04 9.76 23.46
CA ASP A 108 16.17 10.07 22.57
C ASP A 108 16.98 8.84 22.19
N LEU A 109 17.17 7.90 23.13
CA LEU A 109 17.82 6.62 22.87
C LEU A 109 17.02 5.81 21.83
N ILE A 110 15.70 5.70 22.01
CA ILE A 110 14.81 4.98 21.08
C ILE A 110 14.85 5.64 19.70
N ALA A 111 14.66 6.96 19.64
CA ALA A 111 14.60 7.71 18.38
C ALA A 111 15.88 7.57 17.54
N LYS A 112 17.05 7.46 18.19
CA LYS A 112 18.37 7.35 17.55
C LYS A 112 18.82 5.92 17.27
N ARG A 113 18.41 4.96 18.11
CA ARG A 113 19.00 3.61 18.11
C ARG A 113 18.05 2.51 17.65
N LEU A 114 16.72 2.69 17.74
CA LEU A 114 15.77 1.62 17.45
C LEU A 114 15.99 0.99 16.07
N ALA A 115 16.08 1.80 15.03
CA ALA A 115 16.29 1.31 13.66
C ALA A 115 17.69 0.72 13.42
N ALA A 116 18.70 1.23 14.12
CA ALA A 116 20.10 0.82 13.93
C ALA A 116 20.48 -0.44 14.73
N ASP A 117 19.99 -0.55 15.96
CA ASP A 117 20.38 -1.60 16.91
C ASP A 117 19.35 -2.74 17.00
N GLY A 118 18.14 -2.50 16.48
CA GLY A 118 17.01 -3.41 16.59
C GLY A 118 16.26 -3.30 17.92
N LEU A 119 15.06 -3.87 17.94
CA LEU A 119 14.12 -3.79 19.06
C LEU A 119 14.65 -4.47 20.33
N PRO A 120 15.19 -5.71 20.31
CA PRO A 120 15.67 -6.36 21.54
C PRO A 120 16.81 -5.58 22.22
N THR A 121 17.78 -5.12 21.43
CA THR A 121 18.93 -4.34 21.92
C THR A 121 18.47 -3.02 22.53
N THR A 122 17.61 -2.29 21.82
CA THR A 122 17.12 -0.99 22.27
C THR A 122 16.30 -1.14 23.55
N PHE A 123 15.40 -2.13 23.60
CA PHE A 123 14.60 -2.42 24.78
C PHE A 123 15.47 -2.78 26.00
N ALA A 124 16.44 -3.68 25.84
CA ALA A 124 17.36 -4.07 26.92
C ALA A 124 18.09 -2.87 27.54
N ARG A 125 18.56 -1.93 26.71
CA ARG A 125 19.21 -0.70 27.18
C ARG A 125 18.23 0.22 27.90
N VAL A 126 17.01 0.37 27.38
CA VAL A 126 15.97 1.18 28.01
C VAL A 126 15.62 0.62 29.40
N GLU A 127 15.35 -0.68 29.51
CA GLU A 127 15.06 -1.34 30.78
C GLU A 127 16.21 -1.21 31.79
N PHE A 128 17.44 -1.54 31.37
CA PHE A 128 18.62 -1.43 32.21
C PHE A 128 18.78 0.01 32.76
N TRP A 129 18.62 1.00 31.89
CA TRP A 129 18.80 2.41 32.23
C TRP A 129 17.71 2.94 33.17
N LEU A 130 16.46 2.51 32.99
CA LEU A 130 15.32 2.87 33.85
C LEU A 130 15.47 2.22 35.24
N ALA A 131 15.77 0.93 35.29
CA ALA A 131 15.99 0.19 36.53
C ALA A 131 17.17 0.75 37.35
N ALA A 132 18.24 1.20 36.70
CA ALA A 132 19.39 1.82 37.37
C ALA A 132 19.06 3.16 38.05
N ARG A 133 17.99 3.85 37.63
CA ARG A 133 17.59 5.17 38.18
C ARG A 133 16.40 5.12 39.12
N ASP A 134 15.58 4.10 39.00
CA ASP A 134 14.44 3.89 39.88
C ASP A 134 14.42 2.42 40.30
N SER A 135 14.84 2.17 41.55
CA SER A 135 14.88 0.82 42.11
C SER A 135 13.50 0.17 42.26
N LYS A 136 12.42 0.96 42.18
CA LYS A 136 11.05 0.43 42.17
C LYS A 136 10.57 0.08 40.77
N TYR A 137 11.27 0.49 39.71
CA TYR A 137 10.82 0.32 38.35
C TYR A 137 10.49 -1.15 38.01
N LEU A 138 11.42 -2.08 38.26
CA LEU A 138 11.20 -3.51 38.01
C LEU A 138 10.18 -4.17 38.95
N THR A 139 9.82 -3.50 40.05
CA THR A 139 8.77 -3.98 40.95
C THR A 139 7.37 -3.62 40.47
N LEU A 140 7.26 -2.72 39.48
CA LEU A 140 5.97 -2.35 38.88
C LEU A 140 5.44 -3.51 38.02
N PRO A 141 4.12 -3.75 38.04
CA PRO A 141 3.47 -4.64 37.10
C PRO A 141 3.84 -4.28 35.65
N PHE A 142 4.06 -5.28 34.79
CA PHE A 142 4.51 -5.04 33.43
C PHE A 142 3.56 -4.13 32.64
N HIS A 143 2.24 -4.23 32.83
CA HIS A 143 1.28 -3.37 32.10
C HIS A 143 1.46 -1.86 32.40
N GLU A 144 1.89 -1.50 33.61
CA GLU A 144 2.21 -0.11 33.97
C GLU A 144 3.50 0.34 33.28
N ARG A 145 4.53 -0.51 33.29
CA ARG A 145 5.78 -0.26 32.55
C ARG A 145 5.54 -0.19 31.05
N GLU A 146 4.72 -1.07 30.50
CA GLU A 146 4.37 -1.10 29.08
C GLU A 146 3.74 0.21 28.64
N THR A 147 2.83 0.77 29.45
CA THR A 147 2.24 2.10 29.20
C THR A 147 3.31 3.18 29.12
N LEU A 148 4.31 3.14 30.00
CA LEU A 148 5.47 4.05 29.93
C LEU A 148 6.27 3.83 28.65
N LEU A 149 6.63 2.59 28.33
CA LEU A 149 7.44 2.22 27.15
C LEU A 149 6.76 2.65 25.84
N ARG A 150 5.43 2.51 25.74
CA ARG A 150 4.63 3.01 24.60
C ARG A 150 4.72 4.53 24.48
N ARG A 151 4.62 5.27 25.60
CA ARG A 151 4.68 6.75 25.60
C ARG A 151 6.03 7.30 25.14
N VAL A 152 7.13 6.59 25.45
CA VAL A 152 8.48 6.96 24.98
C VAL A 152 8.81 6.43 23.59
N GLY A 153 7.86 5.74 22.95
CA GLY A 153 7.93 5.37 21.54
C GLY A 153 8.47 3.97 21.24
N LEU A 154 8.50 3.03 22.18
CA LEU A 154 8.81 1.62 21.89
C LEU A 154 7.58 0.89 21.33
N PRO A 155 7.72 0.09 20.25
CA PRO A 155 6.65 -0.76 19.71
C PRO A 155 6.49 -2.04 20.55
N THR A 156 5.91 -1.92 21.76
CA THR A 156 5.81 -3.04 22.72
C THR A 156 4.94 -4.19 22.22
N ASP A 157 4.04 -3.94 21.26
CA ASP A 157 3.21 -4.95 20.62
C ASP A 157 4.02 -5.96 19.76
N LEU A 158 5.30 -5.66 19.49
CA LEU A 158 6.23 -6.57 18.82
C LEU A 158 7.02 -7.46 19.78
N PHE A 159 7.06 -7.16 21.08
CA PHE A 159 7.82 -7.97 22.06
C PHE A 159 7.41 -9.46 22.11
N PRO A 160 6.12 -9.83 21.95
CA PRO A 160 5.73 -11.24 21.95
C PRO A 160 6.29 -12.07 20.80
N PHE A 161 6.92 -11.48 19.79
CA PHE A 161 7.53 -12.20 18.67
C PHE A 161 8.99 -12.59 18.92
N PHE A 162 9.57 -12.25 20.08
CA PHE A 162 10.93 -12.62 20.44
C PHE A 162 10.90 -13.72 21.50
N VAL A 163 11.28 -14.95 21.12
CA VAL A 163 11.15 -16.16 21.93
C VAL A 163 12.48 -16.90 22.07
N ALA A 164 12.62 -17.71 23.13
CA ALA A 164 13.83 -18.50 23.39
C ALA A 164 13.82 -19.86 22.68
N ASP A 165 12.64 -20.49 22.59
CA ASP A 165 12.40 -21.80 21.97
C ASP A 165 10.99 -21.82 21.34
N PRO A 166 10.79 -22.35 20.12
CA PRO A 166 9.48 -22.62 19.55
C PRO A 166 8.46 -23.29 20.51
N ALA A 167 8.91 -24.16 21.43
CA ALA A 167 8.00 -24.81 22.39
C ALA A 167 7.37 -23.82 23.39
N SER A 168 8.06 -22.71 23.69
CA SER A 168 7.56 -21.61 24.53
C SER A 168 6.52 -20.72 23.82
N GLU A 169 6.27 -20.94 22.51
CA GLU A 169 5.32 -20.17 21.71
C GLU A 169 3.87 -20.30 22.22
N ARG A 170 3.44 -21.53 22.56
CA ARG A 170 2.07 -21.82 23.03
C ARG A 170 1.78 -21.19 24.38
N GLU A 171 2.82 -21.00 25.19
CA GLU A 171 2.75 -20.37 26.51
C GLU A 171 2.49 -18.85 26.36
N SER A 172 3.11 -18.18 25.38
CA SER A 172 3.03 -16.72 25.23
C SER A 172 1.63 -16.13 24.95
N VAL A 173 0.73 -16.88 24.30
CA VAL A 173 -0.64 -16.39 24.01
C VAL A 173 -1.51 -16.45 25.28
N ALA A 174 -1.44 -17.57 26.00
CA ALA A 174 -2.13 -17.73 27.28
C ALA A 174 -1.56 -16.81 28.37
N ALA A 175 -0.24 -16.67 28.42
CA ALA A 175 0.48 -15.76 29.31
C ALA A 175 0.06 -14.30 29.09
N ARG A 176 -0.11 -13.86 27.82
CA ARG A 176 -0.58 -12.50 27.51
C ARG A 176 -2.03 -12.26 27.96
N ILE A 177 -2.90 -13.27 27.87
CA ILE A 177 -4.27 -13.20 28.42
C ILE A 177 -4.22 -13.13 29.96
N ALA A 178 -3.26 -13.81 30.58
CA ALA A 178 -3.03 -13.81 32.02
C ALA A 178 -2.29 -12.55 32.54
N GLY A 179 -1.86 -11.63 31.65
CA GLY A 179 -1.13 -10.42 32.02
C GLY A 179 0.35 -10.64 32.33
N GLU A 180 0.91 -11.78 31.96
CA GLU A 180 2.33 -12.09 32.15
C GLU A 180 3.22 -11.33 31.14
N PRO A 181 4.46 -10.99 31.52
CA PRO A 181 5.37 -10.30 30.63
C PRO A 181 5.77 -11.18 29.43
N PRO A 182 5.90 -10.62 28.21
CA PRO A 182 6.43 -11.34 27.05
C PRO A 182 7.83 -11.95 27.31
N PRO A 183 8.25 -12.99 26.58
CA PRO A 183 9.54 -13.65 26.81
C PRO A 183 10.75 -12.70 26.75
N LEU A 184 10.76 -11.76 25.80
CA LEU A 184 11.78 -10.70 25.74
C LEU A 184 11.86 -9.89 27.04
N VAL A 185 10.71 -9.52 27.59
CA VAL A 185 10.64 -8.74 28.84
C VAL A 185 11.16 -9.57 29.99
N ARG A 186 10.71 -10.82 30.14
CA ARG A 186 11.17 -11.72 31.20
C ARG A 186 12.69 -11.89 31.19
N VAL A 187 13.28 -12.20 30.03
CA VAL A 187 14.73 -12.42 29.91
C VAL A 187 15.53 -11.16 30.26
N VAL A 188 15.05 -9.99 29.84
CA VAL A 188 15.70 -8.72 30.18
C VAL A 188 15.54 -8.41 31.66
N ASP A 189 14.34 -8.51 32.22
CA ASP A 189 14.04 -8.25 33.62
C ASP A 189 14.88 -9.14 34.54
N GLU A 190 14.94 -10.45 34.26
CA GLU A 190 15.74 -11.42 35.00
C GLU A 190 17.22 -11.08 34.96
N ALA A 191 17.73 -10.67 33.79
CA ALA A 191 19.13 -10.29 33.63
C ALA A 191 19.47 -8.99 34.39
N VAL A 192 18.60 -7.98 34.35
CA VAL A 192 18.77 -6.72 35.09
C VAL A 192 18.66 -6.96 36.59
N ALA A 193 17.66 -7.72 37.05
CA ALA A 193 17.46 -8.05 38.45
C ALA A 193 18.62 -8.87 39.04
N ALA A 194 19.26 -9.71 38.22
CA ALA A 194 20.47 -10.44 38.59
C ALA A 194 21.73 -9.57 38.68
N GLY A 195 21.64 -8.25 38.44
CA GLY A 195 22.77 -7.33 38.51
C GLY A 195 23.80 -7.52 37.39
N ARG A 196 23.39 -8.09 36.25
CA ARG A 196 24.25 -8.22 35.07
C ARG A 196 24.59 -6.85 34.48
N SER A 197 25.73 -6.74 33.81
CA SER A 197 26.12 -5.53 33.09
C SER A 197 25.20 -5.26 31.89
N GLU A 198 25.10 -4.00 31.44
CA GLU A 198 24.30 -3.62 30.26
C GLU A 198 24.57 -4.52 29.05
N ASN A 199 25.86 -4.82 28.78
CA ASN A 199 26.26 -5.67 27.66
C ASN A 199 25.75 -7.10 27.78
N GLU A 200 25.72 -7.67 28.99
CA GLU A 200 25.18 -9.00 29.24
C GLU A 200 23.65 -9.03 29.12
N VAL A 201 22.95 -7.98 29.55
CA VAL A 201 21.50 -7.84 29.35
C VAL A 201 21.17 -7.73 27.86
N VAL A 202 21.91 -6.91 27.11
CA VAL A 202 21.77 -6.78 25.66
C VAL A 202 22.06 -8.12 24.96
N ALA A 203 23.10 -8.84 25.36
CA ALA A 203 23.43 -10.14 24.80
C ALA A 203 22.30 -11.16 25.04
N ALA A 204 21.71 -11.17 26.23
CA ALA A 204 20.58 -12.04 26.55
C ALA A 204 19.35 -11.73 25.69
N ALA A 205 19.02 -10.45 25.50
CA ALA A 205 17.91 -10.03 24.63
C ALA A 205 18.14 -10.42 23.15
N ARG A 206 19.36 -10.24 22.65
CA ARG A 206 19.73 -10.58 21.26
C ARG A 206 19.77 -12.07 20.97
N ALA A 207 19.91 -12.91 22.00
CA ALA A 207 19.89 -14.36 21.85
C ALA A 207 18.49 -14.91 21.52
N LEU A 208 17.44 -14.11 21.72
CA LEU A 208 16.08 -14.49 21.36
C LEU A 208 15.87 -14.50 19.85
N ARG A 209 15.12 -15.49 19.39
CA ARG A 209 14.72 -15.63 17.99
C ARG A 209 13.46 -14.82 17.72
N PHE A 210 13.42 -14.19 16.55
CA PHE A 210 12.20 -13.55 16.05
C PHE A 210 11.31 -14.57 15.33
N GLU A 211 10.07 -14.68 15.76
CA GLU A 211 9.03 -15.57 15.22
C GLU A 211 7.71 -14.82 15.12
N PHE A 212 7.44 -14.29 13.92
CA PHE A 212 6.22 -13.55 13.65
C PHE A 212 5.01 -14.49 13.57
N ARG A 213 3.84 -13.98 13.98
CA ARG A 213 2.56 -14.71 13.89
C ARG A 213 1.54 -13.80 13.21
N PRO A 214 0.70 -14.35 12.32
CA PRO A 214 -0.25 -13.53 11.59
C PRO A 214 -1.23 -12.89 12.57
N THR A 215 -1.53 -11.61 12.36
CA THR A 215 -2.52 -10.88 13.15
C THR A 215 -3.87 -11.59 13.16
N GLN A 216 -4.27 -12.10 12.00
CA GLN A 216 -5.47 -12.90 11.80
C GLN A 216 -5.07 -14.28 11.26
N PRO A 217 -5.11 -15.34 12.08
CA PRO A 217 -4.84 -16.69 11.62
C PRO A 217 -5.74 -17.07 10.44
N GLY A 218 -5.12 -17.65 9.40
CA GLY A 218 -5.80 -18.06 8.17
C GLY A 218 -6.05 -16.92 7.17
N TYR A 219 -5.65 -15.68 7.48
CA TYR A 219 -5.68 -14.59 6.51
C TYR A 219 -4.76 -14.88 5.33
N ARG A 220 -5.25 -14.54 4.13
CA ARG A 220 -4.51 -14.55 2.87
C ARG A 220 -4.87 -13.31 2.10
N ALA A 221 -3.86 -12.55 1.67
CA ALA A 221 -4.09 -11.42 0.79
C ALA A 221 -4.79 -11.87 -0.50
N ALA A 222 -5.72 -11.07 -0.99
CA ALA A 222 -6.29 -11.26 -2.31
C ALA A 222 -5.16 -11.15 -3.33
N THR A 223 -5.05 -12.15 -4.18
CA THR A 223 -4.04 -12.16 -5.24
C THR A 223 -4.45 -11.26 -6.38
N GLU A 224 -3.47 -10.57 -6.94
CA GLU A 224 -3.61 -9.60 -8.03
C GLU A 224 -3.14 -10.18 -9.37
N SER A 225 -2.94 -11.50 -9.43
CA SER A 225 -2.53 -12.25 -10.62
C SER A 225 -3.68 -12.64 -11.55
N GLY A 226 -4.87 -12.04 -11.38
CA GLY A 226 -5.99 -12.16 -12.30
C GLY A 226 -6.71 -13.52 -12.29
N GLU A 227 -6.68 -14.27 -11.19
CA GLU A 227 -7.39 -15.56 -11.08
C GLU A 227 -8.82 -15.44 -10.51
N ASN A 228 -9.13 -14.33 -9.83
CA ASN A 228 -10.37 -14.13 -9.08
C ASN A 228 -11.35 -13.21 -9.82
N GLU A 229 -12.65 -13.45 -9.67
CA GLU A 229 -13.66 -12.44 -10.01
C GLU A 229 -13.74 -11.39 -8.91
N ILE A 230 -14.08 -10.16 -9.27
CA ILE A 230 -14.22 -9.04 -8.33
C ILE A 230 -15.64 -9.07 -7.75
N GLY A 231 -15.75 -9.25 -6.44
CA GLY A 231 -17.01 -9.21 -5.69
C GLY A 231 -17.31 -7.84 -5.09
N TRP A 232 -16.28 -7.11 -4.65
CA TRP A 232 -16.41 -5.75 -4.13
C TRP A 232 -15.32 -4.83 -4.67
N VAL A 233 -15.65 -3.55 -4.80
CA VAL A 233 -14.72 -2.46 -5.04
C VAL A 233 -14.92 -1.40 -3.96
N ARG A 234 -13.84 -1.07 -3.25
CA ARG A 234 -13.79 0.02 -2.27
C ARG A 234 -12.99 1.19 -2.84
N LEU A 235 -13.56 2.39 -2.79
CA LEU A 235 -12.93 3.64 -3.22
C LEU A 235 -12.98 4.70 -2.12
N GLN A 236 -12.23 5.78 -2.31
CA GLN A 236 -12.30 6.99 -1.50
C GLN A 236 -12.33 8.23 -2.40
N ALA A 237 -13.18 9.20 -2.06
CA ALA A 237 -13.22 10.49 -2.72
C ALA A 237 -12.59 11.55 -1.81
N SER A 238 -11.54 12.20 -2.32
CA SER A 238 -10.92 13.37 -1.67
C SER A 238 -11.85 14.59 -1.64
N ALA A 239 -12.69 14.74 -2.68
CA ALA A 239 -13.78 15.70 -2.70
C ALA A 239 -14.94 15.19 -3.58
N GLY A 240 -16.16 15.54 -3.20
CA GLY A 240 -17.40 15.15 -3.89
C GLY A 240 -17.75 16.04 -5.08
N SER A 241 -16.98 17.10 -5.29
CA SER A 241 -17.08 18.00 -6.45
C SER A 241 -15.88 17.87 -7.40
N PHE A 242 -14.96 16.92 -7.14
CA PHE A 242 -13.79 16.72 -7.98
C PHE A 242 -14.16 15.85 -9.19
N TYR A 243 -14.94 16.46 -10.08
CA TYR A 243 -15.49 15.87 -11.29
C TYR A 243 -15.93 16.98 -12.25
N ASP A 244 -15.14 17.22 -13.29
CA ASP A 244 -15.47 18.16 -14.35
C ASP A 244 -16.33 17.49 -15.43
N GLY A 245 -16.32 16.14 -15.48
CA GLY A 245 -17.19 15.35 -16.32
C GLY A 245 -16.54 14.03 -16.77
N PRO A 246 -17.25 13.26 -17.62
CA PRO A 246 -16.73 12.00 -18.13
C PRO A 246 -15.39 12.16 -18.84
N GLY A 247 -14.40 11.38 -18.41
CA GLY A 247 -13.06 11.33 -19.01
C GLY A 247 -12.03 12.29 -18.40
N ASP A 248 -12.35 13.04 -17.34
CA ASP A 248 -11.36 13.86 -16.62
C ASP A 248 -10.29 12.99 -15.91
N GLY A 249 -10.62 11.74 -15.59
CA GLY A 249 -9.76 10.78 -14.91
C GLY A 249 -9.47 11.06 -13.43
N GLY A 250 -10.26 11.92 -12.79
CA GLY A 250 -10.27 12.15 -11.35
C GLY A 250 -10.97 11.03 -10.58
N CYS A 251 -11.01 11.12 -9.26
CA CYS A 251 -11.52 10.04 -8.40
C CYS A 251 -12.97 9.65 -8.70
N LEU A 252 -13.86 10.62 -8.96
CA LEU A 252 -15.27 10.33 -9.26
C LEU A 252 -15.46 9.79 -10.68
N ASP A 253 -14.66 10.22 -11.65
CA ASP A 253 -14.71 9.68 -13.01
C ASP A 253 -14.18 8.24 -13.05
N VAL A 254 -13.09 7.94 -12.33
CA VAL A 254 -12.61 6.56 -12.14
C VAL A 254 -13.70 5.70 -11.50
N PHE A 255 -14.36 6.22 -10.46
CA PHE A 255 -15.47 5.52 -9.81
C PHE A 255 -16.63 5.24 -10.79
N GLN A 256 -17.07 6.25 -11.53
CA GLN A 256 -18.15 6.13 -12.52
C GLN A 256 -17.82 5.09 -13.60
N GLN A 257 -16.59 5.11 -14.11
CA GLN A 257 -16.13 4.16 -15.13
C GLN A 257 -16.07 2.73 -14.58
N LEU A 258 -15.58 2.53 -13.34
CA LEU A 258 -15.55 1.21 -12.71
C LEU A 258 -16.96 0.67 -12.42
N LEU A 259 -17.91 1.51 -11.99
CA LEU A 259 -19.32 1.14 -11.85
C LEU A 259 -19.91 0.60 -13.15
N GLY A 260 -19.56 1.22 -14.29
CA GLY A 260 -19.98 0.74 -15.61
C GLY A 260 -19.24 -0.50 -16.09
N ALA A 261 -17.96 -0.64 -15.71
CA ALA A 261 -17.08 -1.71 -16.20
C ALA A 261 -17.18 -3.00 -15.39
N ILE A 262 -17.65 -2.94 -14.14
CA ILE A 262 -17.75 -4.09 -13.21
C ILE A 262 -19.18 -4.18 -12.65
N PRO A 263 -20.20 -4.41 -13.51
CA PRO A 263 -21.60 -4.29 -13.11
C PRO A 263 -22.04 -5.36 -12.09
N ASP A 264 -21.26 -6.44 -11.92
CA ASP A 264 -21.59 -7.52 -10.99
C ASP A 264 -21.03 -7.31 -9.58
N ALA A 265 -20.08 -6.38 -9.39
CA ALA A 265 -19.49 -6.09 -8.10
C ALA A 265 -20.36 -5.14 -7.27
N ARG A 266 -20.19 -5.21 -5.96
CA ARG A 266 -20.72 -4.23 -5.00
C ARG A 266 -19.71 -3.11 -4.80
N PHE A 267 -20.19 -1.91 -4.50
CA PHE A 267 -19.34 -0.73 -4.37
C PHE A 267 -19.47 -0.09 -3.00
N VAL A 268 -18.34 0.33 -2.45
CA VAL A 268 -18.26 1.17 -1.26
C VAL A 268 -17.40 2.38 -1.60
N ILE A 269 -17.88 3.57 -1.31
CA ILE A 269 -17.10 4.80 -1.45
C ILE A 269 -17.17 5.63 -0.17
N SER A 270 -16.00 5.96 0.38
CA SER A 270 -15.92 6.88 1.52
C SER A 270 -15.69 8.32 1.04
N VAL A 271 -16.31 9.29 1.69
CA VAL A 271 -16.17 10.71 1.40
C VAL A 271 -16.23 11.53 2.70
N GLU A 272 -15.48 12.62 2.77
CA GLU A 272 -15.59 13.56 3.90
C GLU A 272 -16.98 14.23 3.92
N ARG A 273 -17.54 14.45 5.12
CA ARG A 273 -18.88 15.04 5.33
C ARG A 273 -19.16 16.28 4.51
N LYS A 274 -18.22 17.24 4.46
CA LYS A 274 -18.41 18.50 3.71
C LYS A 274 -18.56 18.30 2.20
N HIS A 275 -18.27 17.10 1.71
CA HIS A 275 -18.27 16.72 0.30
C HIS A 275 -19.36 15.70 -0.04
N ALA A 276 -20.10 15.19 0.95
CA ALA A 276 -21.09 14.13 0.76
C ALA A 276 -22.22 14.53 -0.19
N ASP A 277 -22.74 15.75 -0.07
CA ASP A 277 -23.87 16.22 -0.90
C ASP A 277 -23.51 16.23 -2.39
N GLY A 278 -22.31 16.71 -2.76
CA GLY A 278 -21.84 16.72 -4.14
C GLY A 278 -21.71 15.31 -4.74
N LEU A 279 -21.18 14.36 -3.96
CA LEU A 279 -21.10 12.96 -4.39
C LEU A 279 -22.50 12.35 -4.58
N LEU A 280 -23.41 12.58 -3.63
CA LEU A 280 -24.78 12.05 -3.69
C LEU A 280 -25.56 12.65 -4.87
N GLU A 281 -25.35 13.92 -5.18
CA GLU A 281 -25.91 14.57 -6.37
C GLU A 281 -25.35 13.98 -7.67
N ALA A 282 -24.02 13.79 -7.76
CA ALA A 282 -23.39 13.15 -8.91
C ALA A 282 -23.95 11.74 -9.14
N LEU A 283 -24.03 10.93 -8.08
CA LEU A 283 -24.62 9.59 -8.13
C LEU A 283 -26.07 9.61 -8.61
N ARG A 284 -26.87 10.62 -8.22
CA ARG A 284 -28.26 10.80 -8.72
C ARG A 284 -28.33 10.96 -10.23
N GLY A 285 -27.35 11.64 -10.83
CA GLY A 285 -27.28 11.85 -12.27
C GLY A 285 -26.78 10.64 -13.07
N TRP A 286 -26.11 9.68 -12.45
CA TRP A 286 -25.48 8.57 -13.16
C TRP A 286 -26.46 7.45 -13.51
N ARG A 287 -26.37 6.99 -14.77
CA ARG A 287 -27.09 5.81 -15.28
C ARG A 287 -26.19 4.57 -15.18
N ALA A 288 -26.00 4.06 -13.97
CA ALA A 288 -25.17 2.87 -13.72
C ALA A 288 -26.03 1.63 -13.37
N PRO A 289 -25.70 0.43 -13.87
CA PRO A 289 -26.25 -0.82 -13.37
C PRO A 289 -26.00 -0.94 -11.87
N ARG A 290 -26.97 -1.47 -11.11
CA ARG A 290 -26.82 -1.76 -9.67
C ARG A 290 -26.33 -0.59 -8.81
N ARG A 291 -26.68 0.66 -9.16
CA ARG A 291 -26.47 1.82 -8.28
C ARG A 291 -26.98 1.59 -6.85
N ASN A 292 -28.02 0.77 -6.70
CA ASN A 292 -28.62 0.40 -5.41
C ASN A 292 -27.71 -0.48 -4.54
N ASP A 293 -26.70 -1.13 -5.12
CA ASP A 293 -25.69 -1.92 -4.41
C ASP A 293 -24.43 -1.11 -4.09
N THR A 294 -24.51 0.23 -4.25
CA THR A 294 -23.48 1.18 -3.81
C THR A 294 -23.78 1.66 -2.41
N CYS A 295 -22.77 1.60 -1.54
CA CYS A 295 -22.79 2.19 -0.21
C CYS A 295 -21.87 3.42 -0.16
N VAL A 296 -22.40 4.55 0.27
CA VAL A 296 -21.63 5.77 0.55
C VAL A 296 -21.38 5.85 2.05
N ILE A 297 -20.11 6.02 2.44
CA ILE A 297 -19.71 6.21 3.83
C ILE A 297 -19.30 7.68 4.01
N ILE A 298 -19.96 8.35 4.94
CA ILE A 298 -19.68 9.73 5.29
C ILE A 298 -18.72 9.74 6.49
N GLU A 299 -17.52 10.28 6.28
CA GLU A 299 -16.45 10.39 7.28
C GLU A 299 -16.29 11.82 7.80
N ASP A 300 -15.85 11.99 9.05
CA ASP A 300 -15.62 13.32 9.65
C ASP A 300 -14.20 13.88 9.44
N LEU A 301 -13.33 13.11 8.78
CA LEU A 301 -11.93 13.45 8.52
C LEU A 301 -11.67 13.48 7.01
N ALA A 302 -10.71 14.32 6.59
CA ALA A 302 -10.28 14.40 5.21
C ALA A 302 -9.66 13.08 4.74
N LEU A 303 -10.07 12.60 3.58
CA LEU A 303 -9.61 11.35 2.98
C LEU A 303 -8.70 11.64 1.78
N SER A 304 -7.69 10.81 1.57
CA SER A 304 -7.05 10.73 0.26
C SER A 304 -7.90 9.85 -0.68
N GLN A 305 -7.61 9.83 -1.98
CA GLN A 305 -8.29 8.90 -2.89
C GLN A 305 -7.69 7.48 -2.87
N TRP A 306 -6.59 7.26 -2.12
CA TRP A 306 -5.74 6.07 -2.24
C TRP A 306 -6.26 4.90 -1.38
N ALA A 307 -7.43 4.37 -1.74
CA ALA A 307 -8.10 3.30 -1.00
C ALA A 307 -7.28 2.01 -0.89
N GLN A 308 -6.37 1.77 -1.85
CA GLN A 308 -5.48 0.60 -1.83
C GLN A 308 -4.35 0.75 -0.80
N ASP A 309 -3.95 1.97 -0.44
CA ASP A 309 -2.76 2.17 0.39
C ASP A 309 -3.03 2.04 1.89
N ASN A 310 -4.27 2.21 2.33
CA ASN A 310 -4.64 2.13 3.74
C ASN A 310 -5.17 0.74 4.17
N GLY A 311 -5.06 -0.26 3.32
CA GLY A 311 -5.35 -1.65 3.69
C GLY A 311 -5.19 -2.61 2.52
N LYS A 312 -4.95 -3.88 2.83
CA LYS A 312 -4.89 -4.96 1.84
C LYS A 312 -6.15 -5.84 1.95
N PRO A 313 -6.93 -6.00 0.87
CA PRO A 313 -8.01 -6.96 0.80
C PRO A 313 -7.49 -8.40 0.93
N GLY A 314 -8.30 -9.26 1.53
CA GLY A 314 -8.02 -10.68 1.57
C GLY A 314 -9.18 -11.51 2.10
N THR A 315 -8.87 -12.76 2.40
CA THR A 315 -9.81 -13.75 2.92
C THR A 315 -9.25 -14.47 4.14
N VAL A 316 -10.12 -14.80 5.09
CA VAL A 316 -9.79 -15.69 6.22
C VAL A 316 -10.27 -17.10 5.91
N HIS A 317 -9.35 -18.05 5.87
CA HIS A 317 -9.63 -19.47 5.68
C HIS A 317 -9.61 -20.19 7.03
N LEU A 318 -10.73 -20.83 7.38
CA LEU A 318 -10.84 -21.58 8.62
C LEU A 318 -10.25 -23.00 8.47
N PRO A 319 -9.45 -23.48 9.43
CA PRO A 319 -8.91 -24.84 9.41
C PRO A 319 -10.01 -25.90 9.24
N GLY A 320 -9.81 -26.83 8.31
CA GLY A 320 -10.75 -27.93 8.04
C GLY A 320 -12.07 -27.52 7.37
N LYS A 321 -12.21 -26.25 6.96
CA LYS A 321 -13.36 -25.78 6.16
C LYS A 321 -12.95 -25.63 4.69
N PRO A 322 -13.89 -25.83 3.75
CA PRO A 322 -13.63 -25.57 2.34
C PRO A 322 -13.38 -24.08 2.10
N ASP A 323 -12.64 -23.74 1.03
CA ASP A 323 -12.36 -22.35 0.65
C ASP A 323 -13.63 -21.53 0.38
N SER A 324 -14.74 -22.19 0.03
CA SER A 324 -16.05 -21.54 -0.11
C SER A 324 -16.63 -20.98 1.18
N ALA A 325 -16.11 -21.40 2.34
CA ALA A 325 -16.47 -20.87 3.65
C ALA A 325 -15.56 -19.70 4.08
N ALA A 326 -14.64 -19.25 3.23
CA ALA A 326 -13.77 -18.12 3.54
C ALA A 326 -14.58 -16.82 3.70
N THR A 327 -14.10 -15.92 4.54
CA THR A 327 -14.74 -14.62 4.78
C THR A 327 -13.82 -13.49 4.34
N LEU A 328 -14.39 -12.44 3.74
CA LEU A 328 -13.63 -11.25 3.37
C LEU A 328 -13.13 -10.55 4.62
N VAL A 329 -11.91 -10.02 4.56
CA VAL A 329 -11.37 -9.12 5.58
C VAL A 329 -10.34 -8.21 4.95
N THR A 330 -10.23 -6.99 5.46
CA THR A 330 -9.14 -6.06 5.12
C THR A 330 -8.08 -6.13 6.22
N LEU A 331 -6.84 -6.41 5.85
CA LEU A 331 -5.71 -6.18 6.75
C LEU A 331 -5.28 -4.72 6.63
N VAL A 332 -5.46 -3.93 7.69
CA VAL A 332 -5.05 -2.52 7.72
C VAL A 332 -3.69 -2.39 8.43
N PRO A 333 -2.83 -1.44 8.03
CA PRO A 333 -1.52 -1.26 8.62
C PRO A 333 -1.60 -0.72 10.06
N ARG A 334 -0.45 -0.70 10.74
CA ARG A 334 -0.25 -0.03 12.03
C ARG A 334 -0.83 1.38 12.05
N TYR A 335 -0.68 2.09 10.93
CA TYR A 335 -1.46 3.24 10.55
C TYR A 335 -1.33 3.45 9.03
N ALA A 336 -2.33 4.07 8.40
CA ALA A 336 -2.21 4.47 7.00
C ALA A 336 -1.18 5.58 6.89
N SER A 337 -0.30 5.46 5.89
CA SER A 337 0.80 6.40 5.71
C SER A 337 1.02 6.75 4.26
N ARG A 338 1.71 7.87 4.03
CA ARG A 338 2.20 8.29 2.71
C ARG A 338 3.70 8.62 2.74
N GLY A 339 4.28 8.66 1.55
CA GLY A 339 5.70 8.98 1.32
C GLY A 339 6.64 7.84 1.69
N GLU A 340 7.57 7.53 0.80
CA GLU A 340 8.58 6.46 0.98
C GLU A 340 9.55 6.76 2.12
N GLU A 341 9.83 8.05 2.35
CA GLU A 341 10.70 8.52 3.42
C GLU A 341 9.91 8.80 4.71
N GLY A 342 9.82 7.80 5.59
CA GLY A 342 9.51 8.03 7.00
C GLY A 342 8.06 7.89 7.44
N SER A 343 7.17 7.30 6.64
CA SER A 343 5.77 6.95 7.00
C SER A 343 5.00 8.12 7.65
N ILE A 344 4.62 9.10 6.83
CA ILE A 344 3.80 10.22 7.27
C ILE A 344 2.40 9.69 7.61
N PHE A 345 1.95 9.86 8.84
CA PHE A 345 0.63 9.40 9.28
C PHE A 345 -0.49 10.17 8.59
N VAL A 346 -1.49 9.45 8.06
CA VAL A 346 -2.69 10.05 7.44
C VAL A 346 -3.91 9.67 8.25
N ALA A 347 -4.46 10.62 9.02
CA ALA A 347 -5.49 10.36 10.02
C ALA A 347 -6.80 9.84 9.39
N GLY A 348 -7.35 10.55 8.40
CA GLY A 348 -8.62 10.14 7.79
C GLY A 348 -8.54 8.75 7.16
N ASP A 349 -7.46 8.47 6.42
CA ASP A 349 -7.24 7.16 5.81
C ASP A 349 -7.06 6.04 6.84
N SER A 350 -6.44 6.33 7.99
CA SER A 350 -6.22 5.34 9.05
C SER A 350 -7.52 4.92 9.75
N PHE A 351 -8.50 5.83 9.85
CA PHE A 351 -9.75 5.58 10.57
C PHE A 351 -10.94 5.22 9.67
N ALA A 352 -10.83 5.44 8.34
CA ALA A 352 -11.87 5.11 7.36
C ALA A 352 -12.28 3.63 7.35
N CYS A 353 -11.41 2.72 7.84
CA CYS A 353 -11.73 1.31 7.93
C CYS A 353 -12.90 1.00 8.88
N GLU A 354 -13.17 1.86 9.87
CA GLU A 354 -14.28 1.69 10.81
C GLU A 354 -15.63 1.86 10.13
N GLY A 355 -15.81 2.91 9.32
CA GLY A 355 -17.03 3.09 8.53
C GLY A 355 -17.19 2.00 7.47
N VAL A 356 -16.09 1.54 6.87
CA VAL A 356 -16.07 0.44 5.88
C VAL A 356 -16.53 -0.89 6.50
N ALA A 357 -16.23 -1.13 7.78
CA ALA A 357 -16.72 -2.30 8.51
C ALA A 357 -18.25 -2.34 8.57
N GLU A 358 -18.91 -1.20 8.75
CA GLU A 358 -20.39 -1.08 8.80
C GLU A 358 -21.04 -1.31 7.43
N ALA A 359 -20.28 -1.15 6.33
CA ALA A 359 -20.70 -1.56 4.99
C ALA A 359 -20.61 -3.08 4.76
N GLY A 360 -20.07 -3.84 5.73
CA GLY A 360 -19.96 -5.30 5.69
C GLY A 360 -18.58 -5.82 5.27
N ILE A 361 -17.55 -4.97 5.28
CA ILE A 361 -16.17 -5.36 4.96
C ILE A 361 -15.34 -5.25 6.26
N PRO A 362 -15.20 -6.34 7.03
CA PRO A 362 -14.52 -6.30 8.31
C PRO A 362 -13.01 -6.05 8.13
N PHE A 363 -12.35 -5.59 9.19
CA PHE A 363 -10.90 -5.38 9.17
C PHE A 363 -10.19 -5.91 10.42
N VAL A 364 -8.89 -6.15 10.26
CA VAL A 364 -7.94 -6.47 11.32
C VAL A 364 -6.71 -5.58 11.17
N GLN A 365 -6.14 -5.11 12.28
CA GLN A 365 -5.02 -4.17 12.24
C GLN A 365 -3.70 -4.88 12.52
N SER A 366 -2.82 -4.87 11.51
CA SER A 366 -1.45 -5.36 11.59
C SER A 366 -0.59 -4.53 12.56
N PRO A 367 0.38 -5.12 13.26
CA PRO A 367 1.41 -4.36 13.95
C PRO A 367 2.46 -3.77 12.98
N LEU A 368 2.48 -4.21 11.72
CA LEU A 368 3.44 -3.77 10.70
C LEU A 368 2.96 -2.49 10.00
N LEU A 369 3.91 -1.70 9.53
CA LEU A 369 3.65 -0.58 8.63
C LEU A 369 3.63 -1.10 7.20
N PHE A 370 2.60 -0.73 6.43
CA PHE A 370 2.65 -0.94 5.00
C PHE A 370 1.73 -0.03 4.20
N GLN A 371 1.97 0.04 2.89
CA GLN A 371 1.05 0.56 1.89
C GLN A 371 0.66 -0.54 0.89
N GLY A 372 -0.63 -0.71 0.63
CA GLY A 372 -1.12 -1.81 -0.21
C GLY A 372 -0.73 -1.70 -1.69
N GLY A 373 -0.46 -0.50 -2.23
CA GLY A 373 0.13 -0.32 -3.57
C GLY A 373 1.57 -0.83 -3.67
N ASN A 374 2.26 -0.92 -2.53
CA ASN A 374 3.63 -1.43 -2.47
C ASN A 374 3.73 -2.94 -2.18
N LEU A 375 2.59 -3.64 -2.24
CA LEU A 375 2.46 -5.06 -1.91
C LEU A 375 1.61 -5.76 -2.97
N LEU A 376 2.20 -6.64 -3.77
CA LEU A 376 1.47 -7.41 -4.79
C LEU A 376 1.51 -8.90 -4.45
N ALA A 377 0.37 -9.47 -4.08
CA ALA A 377 0.25 -10.90 -3.86
C ALA A 377 -0.01 -11.62 -5.19
N VAL A 378 0.85 -12.56 -5.56
CA VAL A 378 0.82 -13.25 -6.85
C VAL A 378 0.73 -14.76 -6.62
N TRP A 379 -0.19 -15.42 -7.32
CA TRP A 379 -0.17 -16.87 -7.44
C TRP A 379 0.77 -17.28 -8.57
N ASP A 380 1.95 -17.79 -8.25
CA ASP A 380 2.87 -18.33 -9.26
C ASP A 380 2.38 -19.71 -9.73
N ALA A 381 1.75 -19.74 -10.91
CA ALA A 381 1.17 -20.97 -11.45
C ALA A 381 2.22 -22.02 -11.82
N ALA A 382 3.45 -21.64 -12.18
CA ALA A 382 4.48 -22.58 -12.57
C ALA A 382 5.07 -23.28 -11.33
N ARG A 383 5.29 -22.53 -10.24
CA ARG A 383 5.88 -23.05 -9.00
C ARG A 383 4.85 -23.49 -7.96
N GLN A 384 3.56 -23.22 -8.19
CA GLN A 384 2.46 -23.48 -7.27
C GLN A 384 2.70 -22.84 -5.90
N LYS A 385 3.12 -21.56 -5.91
CA LYS A 385 3.48 -20.78 -4.73
C LYS A 385 2.78 -19.43 -4.72
N ARG A 386 2.46 -18.92 -3.54
CA ARG A 386 2.04 -17.53 -3.30
C ARG A 386 3.28 -16.69 -3.05
N VAL A 387 3.55 -15.74 -3.93
CA VAL A 387 4.69 -14.83 -3.86
C VAL A 387 4.19 -13.45 -3.50
N LEU A 388 4.78 -12.82 -2.49
CA LEU A 388 4.57 -11.41 -2.22
C LEU A 388 5.70 -10.60 -2.87
N LEU A 389 5.39 -9.78 -3.86
CA LEU A 389 6.31 -8.73 -4.31
C LEU A 389 6.15 -7.53 -3.39
N THR A 390 7.25 -6.94 -2.95
CA THR A 390 7.25 -5.75 -2.09
C THR A 390 8.33 -4.76 -2.51
N GLY A 391 8.08 -3.46 -2.33
CA GLY A 391 9.12 -2.44 -2.47
C GLY A 391 10.09 -2.40 -1.27
N GLU A 392 11.30 -1.89 -1.48
CA GLU A 392 12.30 -1.68 -0.42
C GLU A 392 11.81 -0.75 0.70
N ALA A 393 10.92 0.19 0.40
CA ALA A 393 10.38 1.09 1.41
C ALA A 393 9.63 0.32 2.50
N GLU A 394 8.89 -0.75 2.18
CA GLU A 394 8.21 -1.57 3.18
C GLU A 394 9.19 -2.23 4.16
N ILE A 395 10.39 -2.56 3.68
CA ILE A 395 11.49 -3.04 4.51
C ILE A 395 11.96 -1.91 5.45
N HIS A 396 12.20 -0.71 4.90
CA HIS A 396 12.66 0.44 5.68
C HIS A 396 11.64 0.94 6.71
N ARG A 397 10.34 0.95 6.38
CA ARG A 397 9.26 1.36 7.30
C ARG A 397 9.25 0.48 8.54
N ASN A 398 9.38 -0.83 8.38
CA ASN A 398 9.38 -1.77 9.49
C ASN A 398 10.75 -1.90 10.17
N ALA A 399 11.85 -1.61 9.47
CA ALA A 399 13.14 -1.43 10.11
C ALA A 399 13.13 -0.25 11.10
N ALA A 400 12.35 0.80 10.84
CA ALA A 400 12.15 1.89 11.79
C ALA A 400 11.45 1.45 13.10
N LEU A 401 10.79 0.29 13.11
CA LEU A 401 10.22 -0.35 14.31
C LEU A 401 11.25 -1.25 15.05
N GLY A 402 12.48 -1.33 14.55
CA GLY A 402 13.56 -2.13 15.13
C GLY A 402 13.59 -3.58 14.67
N LEU A 403 12.96 -3.90 13.53
CA LEU A 403 13.12 -5.19 12.86
C LEU A 403 14.31 -5.15 11.90
N THR A 404 14.97 -6.28 11.69
CA THR A 404 15.98 -6.42 10.63
C THR A 404 15.31 -6.72 9.28
N ALA A 405 15.97 -6.44 8.15
CA ALA A 405 15.38 -6.74 6.83
C ALA A 405 14.89 -8.20 6.69
N PRO A 406 15.64 -9.24 7.09
CA PRO A 406 15.14 -10.62 7.06
C PRO A 406 13.94 -10.88 7.97
N GLN A 407 13.84 -10.18 9.12
CA GLN A 407 12.68 -10.27 10.00
C GLN A 407 11.45 -9.63 9.36
N VAL A 408 11.61 -8.50 8.67
CA VAL A 408 10.52 -7.86 7.94
C VAL A 408 10.04 -8.76 6.80
N GLU A 409 10.94 -9.30 5.98
CA GLU A 409 10.59 -10.22 4.90
C GLU A 409 9.80 -11.44 5.43
N ALA A 410 10.27 -12.07 6.51
CA ALA A 410 9.56 -13.19 7.13
C ALA A 410 8.20 -12.77 7.70
N ALA A 411 8.12 -11.61 8.35
CA ALA A 411 6.87 -11.10 8.90
C ALA A 411 5.85 -10.79 7.80
N LEU A 412 6.26 -10.15 6.70
CA LEU A 412 5.40 -9.87 5.55
C LEU A 412 4.93 -11.17 4.88
N ALA A 413 5.81 -12.16 4.67
CA ALA A 413 5.40 -13.45 4.11
C ALA A 413 4.26 -14.09 4.93
N ILE A 414 4.45 -14.15 6.25
CA ILE A 414 3.48 -14.74 7.18
C ILE A 414 2.19 -13.91 7.27
N GLU A 415 2.32 -12.59 7.44
CA GLU A 415 1.19 -11.68 7.64
C GLU A 415 0.24 -11.66 6.44
N PHE A 416 0.77 -11.76 5.21
CA PHE A 416 -0.04 -11.75 3.98
C PHE A 416 -0.40 -13.15 3.46
N GLY A 417 0.02 -14.21 4.16
CA GLY A 417 -0.27 -15.60 3.80
C GLY A 417 0.39 -16.00 2.48
N CYS A 418 1.66 -15.63 2.30
CA CYS A 418 2.51 -15.97 1.15
C CYS A 418 3.64 -16.92 1.56
N ASP A 419 4.13 -17.71 0.61
CA ASP A 419 5.19 -18.70 0.81
C ASP A 419 6.59 -18.05 0.80
N GLU A 420 6.74 -16.94 0.09
CA GLU A 420 7.99 -16.19 -0.02
C GLU A 420 7.74 -14.71 -0.34
N VAL A 421 8.75 -13.88 -0.04
CA VAL A 421 8.78 -12.45 -0.36
C VAL A 421 9.91 -12.20 -1.37
N VAL A 422 9.64 -11.35 -2.35
CA VAL A 422 10.64 -10.83 -3.28
C VAL A 422 10.65 -9.32 -3.16
N VAL A 423 11.72 -8.79 -2.60
CA VAL A 423 11.94 -7.34 -2.50
C VAL A 423 12.43 -6.82 -3.84
N LEU A 424 11.68 -5.90 -4.42
CA LEU A 424 12.03 -5.19 -5.64
C LEU A 424 12.55 -3.80 -5.26
N PRO A 425 13.60 -3.29 -5.93
CA PRO A 425 14.00 -1.90 -5.74
C PRO A 425 12.82 -1.00 -6.13
N ALA A 426 12.48 -0.05 -5.27
CA ALA A 426 11.41 0.91 -5.55
C ALA A 426 11.96 2.00 -6.49
N VAL A 427 11.87 1.74 -7.80
CA VAL A 427 12.41 2.65 -8.84
C VAL A 427 11.52 3.88 -9.06
N SER A 428 10.24 3.76 -8.71
CA SER A 428 9.28 4.84 -8.59
C SER A 428 8.72 4.88 -7.17
N TYR A 429 7.60 5.59 -6.98
CA TYR A 429 6.89 5.70 -5.72
C TYR A 429 6.46 4.32 -5.19
N HIS A 430 5.71 3.51 -5.96
CA HIS A 430 5.22 2.18 -5.55
C HIS A 430 5.49 1.08 -6.58
N ILE A 431 5.58 -0.19 -6.15
CA ILE A 431 5.81 -1.30 -7.10
C ILE A 431 4.63 -1.58 -8.03
N ASP A 432 3.40 -1.20 -7.69
CA ASP A 432 2.24 -1.30 -8.58
C ASP A 432 2.29 -0.27 -9.75
N TYR A 433 3.27 0.64 -9.73
CA TYR A 433 3.65 1.44 -10.89
C TYR A 433 4.68 0.75 -11.76
N GLU A 434 5.47 -0.19 -11.22
CA GLU A 434 6.58 -0.82 -11.93
C GLU A 434 6.22 -2.17 -12.56
N VAL A 435 5.30 -2.91 -11.93
CA VAL A 435 4.95 -4.26 -12.36
C VAL A 435 3.46 -4.55 -12.23
N ALA A 436 2.90 -5.17 -13.26
CA ALA A 436 1.62 -5.88 -13.19
C ALA A 436 1.84 -7.35 -13.54
N VAL A 437 1.32 -8.28 -12.76
CA VAL A 437 1.55 -9.72 -12.94
C VAL A 437 0.26 -10.44 -13.22
N ARG A 438 0.25 -11.40 -14.14
CA ARG A 438 -0.88 -12.30 -14.34
C ARG A 438 -0.44 -13.75 -14.43
N SER A 439 -1.25 -14.62 -13.87
CA SER A 439 -1.09 -16.06 -13.98
C SER A 439 -2.16 -16.64 -14.90
N ALA A 440 -1.72 -17.18 -16.03
CA ALA A 440 -2.60 -17.69 -17.08
C ALA A 440 -1.98 -18.90 -17.78
N GLY A 441 -2.77 -19.96 -17.98
CA GLY A 441 -2.34 -21.15 -18.72
C GLY A 441 -1.11 -21.86 -18.12
N GLY A 442 -1.01 -21.90 -16.78
CA GLY A 442 0.13 -22.53 -16.08
C GLY A 442 1.43 -21.70 -16.09
N ARG A 443 1.41 -20.48 -16.65
CA ARG A 443 2.54 -19.55 -16.69
C ARG A 443 2.24 -18.30 -15.86
N THR A 444 3.29 -17.61 -15.45
CA THR A 444 3.24 -16.32 -14.78
C THR A 444 3.93 -15.29 -15.67
N ILE A 445 3.21 -14.24 -16.06
CA ILE A 445 3.65 -13.17 -16.95
C ILE A 445 3.70 -11.89 -16.15
N ALA A 446 4.85 -11.22 -16.14
CA ALA A 446 5.03 -9.90 -15.54
C ALA A 446 5.24 -8.85 -16.63
N LEU A 447 4.51 -7.76 -16.47
CA LEU A 447 4.53 -6.60 -17.34
C LEU A 447 5.37 -5.54 -16.65
N ILE A 448 6.32 -4.96 -17.38
CA ILE A 448 7.27 -3.98 -16.82
C ILE A 448 7.29 -2.75 -17.71
N ASN A 449 7.49 -1.58 -17.11
CA ASN A 449 7.59 -0.31 -17.83
C ASN A 449 8.74 -0.31 -18.85
N ASP A 450 8.43 0.13 -20.06
CA ASP A 450 9.40 0.56 -21.07
C ASP A 450 9.37 2.08 -21.23
N GLU A 451 10.06 2.78 -20.32
CA GLU A 451 10.08 4.24 -20.32
C GLU A 451 10.72 4.83 -21.56
N MET A 452 11.67 4.13 -22.17
CA MET A 452 12.37 4.64 -23.34
C MET A 452 11.43 4.65 -24.56
N ILE A 453 10.66 3.56 -24.76
CA ILE A 453 9.63 3.54 -25.81
C ILE A 453 8.52 4.54 -25.49
N ALA A 454 8.09 4.64 -24.22
CA ALA A 454 7.10 5.62 -23.79
C ALA A 454 7.54 7.06 -24.09
N ALA A 455 8.76 7.43 -23.69
CA ALA A 455 9.30 8.77 -23.88
C ALA A 455 9.41 9.14 -25.36
N ARG A 456 9.82 8.20 -26.23
CA ARG A 456 9.82 8.42 -27.68
C ARG A 456 8.43 8.76 -28.22
N GLU A 457 7.41 8.01 -27.78
CA GLU A 457 6.05 8.19 -28.24
C GLU A 457 5.43 9.49 -27.72
N ILE A 458 5.65 9.81 -26.44
CA ILE A 458 5.24 11.08 -25.82
C ILE A 458 5.90 12.26 -26.55
N VAL A 459 7.20 12.20 -26.85
CA VAL A 459 7.88 13.26 -27.60
C VAL A 459 7.34 13.37 -29.01
N ARG A 460 7.10 12.26 -29.70
CA ARG A 460 6.48 12.26 -31.04
C ARG A 460 5.12 12.98 -31.02
N LEU A 461 4.25 12.63 -30.07
CA LEU A 461 2.92 13.22 -29.93
C LEU A 461 3.00 14.71 -29.55
N GLY A 462 3.89 15.09 -28.64
CA GLY A 462 4.07 16.48 -28.24
C GLY A 462 4.60 17.36 -29.38
N LEU A 463 5.57 16.89 -30.16
CA LEU A 463 6.06 17.62 -31.34
C LEU A 463 4.96 17.82 -32.39
N GLN A 464 4.08 16.83 -32.58
CA GLN A 464 2.91 16.97 -33.45
C GLN A 464 1.94 18.04 -32.96
N ARG A 465 1.78 18.21 -31.63
CA ARG A 465 0.97 19.29 -31.06
C ARG A 465 1.59 20.65 -31.25
N ILE A 466 2.91 20.75 -31.11
CA ILE A 466 3.64 21.99 -31.35
C ILE A 466 3.50 22.43 -32.81
N ASP A 467 3.67 21.49 -33.75
CA ASP A 467 3.62 21.70 -35.21
C ASP A 467 2.18 21.79 -35.78
N SER A 468 1.16 21.68 -34.93
CA SER A 468 -0.24 21.70 -35.40
C SER A 468 -0.64 23.06 -36.00
N THR A 469 -1.42 22.98 -37.08
CA THR A 469 -1.94 24.16 -37.81
C THR A 469 -3.02 24.92 -37.05
N ASP A 470 -3.46 24.41 -35.89
CA ASP A 470 -4.48 25.03 -35.04
C ASP A 470 -3.94 26.27 -34.30
N SER A 471 -2.64 26.55 -34.44
CA SER A 471 -1.99 27.75 -33.95
C SER A 471 -2.18 28.95 -34.90
N PRO A 472 -2.70 30.09 -34.42
CA PRO A 472 -2.76 31.31 -35.22
C PRO A 472 -1.38 31.90 -35.54
N ASN A 473 -0.34 31.51 -34.79
CA ASN A 473 1.02 32.01 -34.96
C ASN A 473 1.90 30.94 -35.62
N ALA A 474 2.66 31.35 -36.66
CA ALA A 474 3.71 30.52 -37.22
C ALA A 474 4.80 30.26 -36.17
N LEU A 475 5.37 29.05 -36.18
CA LEU A 475 6.51 28.72 -35.32
C LEU A 475 7.76 29.50 -35.76
N PRO A 476 8.65 29.87 -34.82
CA PRO A 476 9.97 30.38 -35.18
C PRO A 476 10.73 29.39 -36.08
N PRO A 477 11.50 29.85 -37.09
CA PRO A 477 12.22 28.96 -38.00
C PRO A 477 13.15 27.96 -37.29
N GLY A 478 13.77 28.38 -36.18
CA GLY A 478 14.60 27.51 -35.34
C GLY A 478 13.80 26.34 -34.73
N ALA A 479 12.59 26.62 -34.22
CA ALA A 479 11.71 25.59 -33.70
C ALA A 479 11.26 24.60 -34.78
N GLN A 480 10.91 25.09 -35.98
CA GLN A 480 10.53 24.23 -37.12
C GLN A 480 11.67 23.30 -37.57
N SER A 481 12.89 23.84 -37.63
CA SER A 481 14.10 23.08 -37.95
C SER A 481 14.37 21.99 -36.90
N ALA A 482 14.25 22.35 -35.62
CA ALA A 482 14.43 21.43 -34.50
C ALA A 482 13.38 20.30 -34.49
N ILE A 483 12.11 20.60 -34.78
CA ILE A 483 11.05 19.59 -34.96
C ILE A 483 11.38 18.64 -36.11
N SER A 484 11.79 19.19 -37.26
CA SER A 484 12.16 18.39 -38.43
C SER A 484 13.33 17.44 -38.13
N LYS A 485 14.35 17.96 -37.43
CA LYS A 485 15.50 17.17 -36.95
C LYS A 485 15.07 16.07 -35.98
N ALA A 486 14.21 16.39 -35.00
CA ALA A 486 13.69 15.42 -34.05
C ALA A 486 12.90 14.29 -34.74
N ASN A 487 12.05 14.62 -35.72
CA ASN A 487 11.30 13.64 -36.51
C ASN A 487 12.24 12.70 -37.30
N VAL A 488 13.29 13.23 -37.92
CA VAL A 488 14.31 12.38 -38.58
C VAL A 488 14.99 11.44 -37.58
N MET A 489 15.32 11.91 -36.39
CA MET A 489 15.98 11.09 -35.36
C MET A 489 15.04 10.06 -34.73
N LEU A 490 13.74 10.37 -34.63
CA LEU A 490 12.70 9.41 -34.24
C LEU A 490 12.69 8.25 -35.24
N HIS A 491 12.70 8.50 -36.54
CA HIS A 491 12.76 7.43 -37.55
C HIS A 491 14.05 6.61 -37.50
N ARG A 492 15.18 7.23 -37.16
CA ARG A 492 16.49 6.56 -37.09
C ARG A 492 16.78 5.83 -35.77
N GLY A 493 15.95 6.02 -34.74
CA GLY A 493 16.15 5.41 -33.43
C GLY A 493 17.17 6.12 -32.52
N GLY A 494 17.59 7.35 -32.84
CA GLY A 494 18.57 8.12 -32.05
C GLY A 494 17.95 8.76 -30.82
N ASN A 495 17.77 8.02 -29.71
CA ASN A 495 17.04 8.49 -28.53
C ASN A 495 17.61 9.80 -27.95
N ARG A 496 18.93 9.87 -27.77
CA ARG A 496 19.59 11.05 -27.20
C ARG A 496 19.48 12.26 -28.12
N GLU A 497 19.62 12.03 -29.42
CA GLU A 497 19.51 13.05 -30.46
C GLU A 497 18.08 13.59 -30.59
N VAL A 498 17.06 12.73 -30.44
CA VAL A 498 15.65 13.15 -30.36
C VAL A 498 15.45 14.07 -29.16
N GLY A 499 15.89 13.66 -27.97
CA GLY A 499 15.76 14.48 -26.76
C GLY A 499 16.48 15.82 -26.90
N ALA A 500 17.68 15.84 -27.46
CA ALA A 500 18.43 17.08 -27.71
C ALA A 500 17.70 18.01 -28.71
N ALA A 501 17.17 17.48 -29.81
CA ALA A 501 16.44 18.26 -30.80
C ALA A 501 15.07 18.76 -30.27
N ALA A 502 14.38 17.96 -29.46
CA ALA A 502 13.14 18.38 -28.80
C ALA A 502 13.40 19.50 -27.76
N TRP A 503 14.51 19.42 -27.02
CA TRP A 503 14.93 20.49 -26.12
C TRP A 503 15.28 21.78 -26.88
N GLU A 504 16.03 21.67 -27.98
CA GLU A 504 16.34 22.80 -28.88
C GLU A 504 15.05 23.48 -29.39
N CYS A 505 14.01 22.70 -29.71
CA CYS A 505 12.68 23.23 -30.04
C CYS A 505 12.08 24.03 -28.87
N LEU A 506 12.11 23.47 -27.64
CA LEU A 506 11.59 24.14 -26.45
C LEU A 506 12.34 25.44 -26.13
N GLU A 507 13.67 25.48 -26.33
CA GLU A 507 14.48 26.69 -26.13
C GLU A 507 14.07 27.81 -27.10
N HIS A 508 13.78 27.49 -28.36
CA HIS A 508 13.30 28.46 -29.35
C HIS A 508 11.87 28.97 -29.07
N LEU A 509 11.08 28.23 -28.31
CA LEU A 509 9.71 28.58 -27.95
C LEU A 509 9.60 29.24 -26.56
N ALA A 510 10.69 29.25 -25.80
CA ALA A 510 10.73 29.82 -24.47
C ALA A 510 10.74 31.36 -24.52
N VAL A 511 10.02 32.00 -23.61
CA VAL A 511 10.10 33.47 -23.41
C VAL A 511 11.35 33.82 -22.62
N GLN A 512 11.68 32.96 -21.65
CA GLN A 512 12.89 32.97 -20.84
C GLN A 512 13.29 31.52 -20.54
N PRO A 513 14.55 31.23 -20.18
CA PRO A 513 14.95 29.88 -19.80
C PRO A 513 13.99 29.27 -18.76
N GLY A 514 13.37 28.14 -19.11
CA GLY A 514 12.39 27.45 -18.25
C GLY A 514 10.98 28.06 -18.21
N GLN A 515 10.67 29.06 -19.05
CA GLN A 515 9.36 29.70 -19.11
C GLN A 515 8.77 29.66 -20.52
N TRP A 516 7.58 29.09 -20.65
CA TRP A 516 6.88 28.95 -21.92
C TRP A 516 5.54 29.70 -21.92
N PRO A 517 5.10 30.23 -23.08
CA PRO A 517 3.79 30.87 -23.18
C PRO A 517 2.65 29.90 -22.87
N LEU A 518 1.62 30.36 -22.15
CA LEU A 518 0.45 29.54 -21.85
C LEU A 518 -0.26 29.05 -23.13
N ASP A 519 -0.26 29.84 -24.21
CA ASP A 519 -0.86 29.45 -25.49
C ASP A 519 -0.10 28.33 -26.21
N LEU A 520 1.19 28.11 -25.90
CA LEU A 520 1.90 26.90 -26.32
C LEU A 520 1.41 25.71 -25.50
N VAL A 521 1.38 25.85 -24.18
CA VAL A 521 1.00 24.78 -23.25
C VAL A 521 -0.43 24.31 -23.53
N ARG A 522 -1.37 25.22 -23.78
CA ARG A 522 -2.78 24.92 -24.12
C ARG A 522 -2.95 23.97 -25.31
N ARG A 523 -1.98 23.87 -26.22
CA ARG A 523 -2.01 22.93 -27.37
C ARG A 523 -1.91 21.47 -26.95
N PHE A 524 -1.51 21.19 -25.72
CA PHE A 524 -1.37 19.85 -25.19
C PHE A 524 -2.68 19.28 -24.61
N ALA A 525 -3.82 19.92 -24.86
CA ALA A 525 -5.15 19.38 -24.56
C ALA A 525 -6.02 19.39 -25.83
N LEU A 526 -6.78 18.33 -26.09
CA LEU A 526 -7.82 18.29 -27.13
C LEU A 526 -9.20 18.72 -26.62
N GLY A 527 -9.43 18.66 -25.31
CA GLY A 527 -10.73 18.94 -24.73
C GLY A 527 -10.67 19.38 -23.26
N PRO A 528 -11.82 19.77 -22.69
CA PRO A 528 -11.90 20.32 -21.33
C PRO A 528 -11.55 19.31 -20.22
N GLY A 529 -11.65 18.00 -20.48
CA GLY A 529 -11.25 16.95 -19.54
C GLY A 529 -9.74 16.68 -19.49
N GLU A 530 -8.93 17.44 -20.24
CA GLU A 530 -7.47 17.27 -20.26
C GLU A 530 -6.73 18.41 -19.57
N SER A 531 -5.72 18.05 -18.76
CA SER A 531 -4.77 19.02 -18.25
C SER A 531 -3.68 19.30 -19.28
N ALA A 532 -3.80 20.41 -20.00
CA ALA A 532 -2.78 20.89 -20.93
C ALA A 532 -1.40 21.03 -20.25
N VAL A 533 -1.37 21.56 -19.02
CA VAL A 533 -0.14 21.71 -18.22
C VAL A 533 0.44 20.35 -17.87
N GLY A 534 -0.38 19.41 -17.39
CA GLY A 534 0.08 18.07 -17.05
C GLY A 534 0.65 17.31 -18.25
N ASN A 535 0.00 17.42 -19.40
CA ASN A 535 0.45 16.80 -20.65
C ASN A 535 1.75 17.44 -21.17
N PHE A 536 1.93 18.76 -21.01
CA PHE A 536 3.18 19.45 -21.33
C PHE A 536 4.32 19.04 -20.39
N ASN A 537 4.05 18.91 -19.08
CA ASN A 537 5.03 18.42 -18.13
C ASN A 537 5.49 17.00 -18.48
N LEU A 538 4.56 16.09 -18.78
CA LEU A 538 4.87 14.74 -19.28
C LEU A 538 5.78 14.78 -20.52
N PHE A 539 5.53 15.70 -21.45
CA PHE A 539 6.39 15.90 -22.61
C PHE A 539 7.81 16.33 -22.21
N MET A 540 7.97 17.28 -21.28
CA MET A 540 9.28 17.69 -20.79
C MET A 540 10.03 16.54 -20.11
N THR A 541 9.36 15.77 -19.26
CA THR A 541 9.93 14.58 -18.60
C THR A 541 10.42 13.56 -19.63
N ALA A 542 9.62 13.32 -20.67
CA ALA A 542 10.00 12.44 -21.77
C ALA A 542 11.23 12.96 -22.53
N VAL A 543 11.33 14.27 -22.76
CA VAL A 543 12.53 14.89 -23.34
C VAL A 543 13.76 14.62 -22.48
N ASP A 544 13.67 14.78 -21.16
CA ASP A 544 14.80 14.55 -20.25
C ASP A 544 15.22 13.08 -20.17
N ILE A 545 14.26 12.14 -20.15
CA ILE A 545 14.52 10.70 -20.26
C ILE A 545 15.32 10.41 -21.55
N LEU A 546 14.87 10.94 -22.69
CA LEU A 546 15.56 10.77 -23.97
C LEU A 546 16.96 11.40 -23.96
N ARG A 547 17.14 12.59 -23.39
CA ARG A 547 18.46 13.23 -23.26
C ARG A 547 19.44 12.44 -22.40
N SER A 548 18.92 11.74 -21.39
CA SER A 548 19.71 10.83 -20.55
C SER A 548 20.00 9.48 -21.21
N ALA A 549 19.41 9.20 -22.38
CA ALA A 549 19.61 7.93 -23.08
C ALA A 549 21.09 7.70 -23.38
N ALA A 550 21.56 6.49 -23.06
CA ALA A 550 22.96 6.07 -23.15
C ALA A 550 23.97 6.90 -22.30
N ALA A 551 23.50 7.81 -21.44
CA ALA A 551 24.38 8.53 -20.54
C ALA A 551 24.82 7.66 -19.35
N THR A 552 25.97 8.00 -18.78
CA THR A 552 26.50 7.45 -17.53
C THR A 552 26.55 8.55 -16.46
N GLU A 553 26.59 8.19 -15.18
CA GLU A 553 26.64 9.19 -14.10
C GLU A 553 27.86 10.11 -14.20
N ALA A 554 28.98 9.60 -14.74
CA ALA A 554 30.20 10.38 -14.96
C ALA A 554 30.03 11.55 -15.94
N MET A 555 28.99 11.53 -16.78
CA MET A 555 28.65 12.64 -17.67
C MET A 555 27.96 13.81 -16.96
N TYR A 556 27.58 13.61 -15.69
CA TYR A 556 26.93 14.61 -14.82
C TYR A 556 27.68 14.70 -13.48
N PRO A 557 28.94 15.19 -13.46
CA PRO A 557 29.78 15.18 -12.26
C PRO A 557 29.41 16.27 -11.23
N GLY A 558 28.56 17.24 -11.59
CA GLY A 558 28.21 18.35 -10.71
C GLY A 558 27.42 17.94 -9.45
N GLU A 559 27.47 18.79 -8.43
CA GLU A 559 26.61 18.70 -7.23
C GLU A 559 25.32 19.52 -7.39
N ASP A 560 25.14 20.20 -8.53
CA ASP A 560 23.93 20.97 -8.82
C ASP A 560 22.70 20.06 -9.02
N HIS A 561 21.51 20.65 -8.85
CA HIS A 561 20.24 19.93 -8.95
C HIS A 561 20.04 19.24 -10.29
N SER A 562 20.46 19.85 -11.40
CA SER A 562 20.31 19.25 -12.74
C SER A 562 21.17 18.00 -12.89
N SER A 563 22.43 18.07 -12.45
CA SER A 563 23.33 16.90 -12.43
C SER A 563 22.76 15.78 -11.54
N ALA A 564 22.26 16.11 -10.34
CA ALA A 564 21.63 15.14 -9.46
C ALA A 564 20.37 14.50 -10.07
N TYR A 565 19.54 15.30 -10.75
CA TYR A 565 18.34 14.83 -11.44
C TYR A 565 18.68 13.85 -12.58
N PHE A 566 19.62 14.17 -13.47
CA PHE A 566 20.02 13.25 -14.54
C PHE A 566 20.70 11.98 -14.01
N ARG A 567 21.50 12.06 -12.93
CA ARG A 567 22.00 10.86 -12.24
C ARG A 567 20.85 10.00 -11.69
N SER A 568 19.78 10.62 -11.18
CA SER A 568 18.60 9.87 -10.74
C SER A 568 17.94 9.09 -11.89
N LEU A 569 17.75 9.71 -13.06
CA LEU A 569 17.20 9.03 -14.25
C LEU A 569 18.05 7.83 -14.68
N ILE A 570 19.37 7.98 -14.65
CA ILE A 570 20.30 6.89 -14.98
C ILE A 570 20.20 5.73 -13.99
N ARG A 571 20.15 6.02 -12.68
CA ARG A 571 19.99 5.02 -11.62
C ARG A 571 18.66 4.28 -11.72
N ARG A 572 17.56 5.01 -11.93
CA ARG A 572 16.23 4.44 -12.11
C ARG A 572 16.20 3.42 -13.26
N ARG A 573 16.77 3.77 -14.41
CA ARG A 573 16.88 2.84 -15.54
C ARG A 573 17.67 1.56 -15.18
N ALA A 574 18.75 1.67 -14.40
CA ALA A 574 19.53 0.52 -13.95
C ALA A 574 18.72 -0.36 -12.97
N GLN A 575 18.05 0.24 -11.99
CA GLN A 575 17.23 -0.48 -11.02
C GLN A 575 16.03 -1.19 -11.68
N ARG A 576 15.44 -0.66 -12.76
CA ARG A 576 14.41 -1.40 -13.52
C ARG A 576 14.95 -2.66 -14.17
N GLN A 577 16.21 -2.66 -14.61
CA GLN A 577 16.85 -3.90 -15.06
C GLN A 577 16.99 -4.89 -13.91
N GLU A 578 17.28 -4.43 -12.70
CA GLU A 578 17.32 -5.29 -11.50
C GLU A 578 15.95 -5.90 -11.19
N ILE A 579 14.85 -5.15 -11.31
CA ILE A 579 13.48 -5.69 -11.23
C ILE A 579 13.32 -6.81 -12.27
N VAL A 580 13.61 -6.54 -13.55
CA VAL A 580 13.49 -7.53 -14.62
C VAL A 580 14.30 -8.79 -14.30
N GLN A 581 15.53 -8.66 -13.80
CA GLN A 581 16.33 -9.82 -13.41
C GLN A 581 15.75 -10.55 -12.20
N ALA A 582 15.21 -9.84 -11.20
CA ALA A 582 14.55 -10.46 -10.05
C ALA A 582 13.36 -11.32 -10.47
N LEU A 583 12.52 -10.80 -11.36
CA LEU A 583 11.34 -11.51 -11.87
C LEU A 583 11.73 -12.69 -12.79
N LYS A 584 12.76 -12.53 -13.63
CA LYS A 584 13.32 -13.64 -14.43
C LYS A 584 13.87 -14.77 -13.57
N ARG A 585 14.47 -14.48 -12.41
CA ARG A 585 14.95 -15.51 -11.47
C ARG A 585 13.81 -16.36 -10.89
N LEU A 586 12.58 -15.84 -10.86
CA LEU A 586 11.38 -16.62 -10.50
C LEU A 586 10.89 -17.51 -11.65
N GLY A 587 11.48 -17.40 -12.84
CA GLY A 587 11.06 -18.12 -14.04
C GLY A 587 9.88 -17.47 -14.77
N TRP A 588 9.58 -16.20 -14.47
CA TRP A 588 8.44 -15.49 -15.07
C TRP A 588 8.76 -14.97 -16.46
N GLU A 589 7.74 -14.99 -17.32
CA GLU A 589 7.79 -14.35 -18.62
C GLU A 589 7.72 -12.83 -18.44
N ILE A 590 8.60 -12.09 -19.10
CA ILE A 590 8.65 -10.63 -19.01
C ILE A 590 8.19 -10.02 -20.32
N VAL A 591 7.18 -9.15 -20.25
CA VAL A 591 6.72 -8.35 -21.38
C VAL A 591 6.87 -6.87 -21.01
N THR A 592 7.52 -6.10 -21.88
CA THR A 592 7.66 -4.67 -21.65
C THR A 592 6.47 -3.90 -22.24
N VAL A 593 6.02 -2.86 -21.54
CA VAL A 593 4.86 -2.04 -21.91
C VAL A 593 5.30 -0.59 -21.98
N PRO A 594 5.07 0.13 -23.10
CA PRO A 594 5.35 1.57 -23.18
C PRO A 594 4.58 2.36 -22.11
N SER A 595 5.25 2.63 -20.99
CA SER A 595 4.72 3.28 -19.80
C SER A 595 5.84 4.10 -19.15
N LEU A 596 5.46 5.20 -18.50
CA LEU A 596 6.36 6.10 -17.77
C LEU A 596 5.87 6.21 -16.32
N ALA A 597 6.69 5.77 -15.37
CA ALA A 597 6.38 5.83 -13.94
C ALA A 597 7.25 6.90 -13.27
N ASP A 598 6.68 8.08 -13.07
CA ASP A 598 7.37 9.24 -12.49
C ASP A 598 6.44 10.09 -11.62
N SER A 599 5.93 9.51 -10.53
CA SER A 599 5.13 10.21 -9.51
C SER A 599 4.03 11.10 -10.14
N GLU A 600 4.05 12.41 -9.89
CA GLU A 600 3.10 13.43 -10.37
C GLU A 600 3.10 13.61 -11.91
N GLN A 601 4.03 12.98 -12.61
CA GLN A 601 4.22 13.05 -14.06
C GLN A 601 4.21 11.65 -14.65
N SER A 602 3.30 10.79 -14.18
CA SER A 602 3.24 9.40 -14.64
C SER A 602 2.28 9.19 -15.79
N LEU A 603 2.70 8.42 -16.79
CA LEU A 603 1.85 7.81 -17.80
C LEU A 603 2.00 6.29 -17.67
N CYS A 604 1.41 5.74 -16.59
CA CYS A 604 1.59 4.35 -16.20
C CYS A 604 0.35 3.51 -16.51
N TYR A 605 0.49 2.56 -17.44
CA TYR A 605 -0.57 1.62 -17.80
C TYR A 605 -0.58 0.36 -16.93
N LEU A 606 0.39 0.20 -16.02
CA LEU A 606 0.51 -0.99 -15.18
C LEU A 606 -0.30 -0.88 -13.89
N ASN A 607 -0.61 0.34 -13.44
CA ASN A 607 -1.37 0.63 -12.21
C ASN A 607 -2.88 0.32 -12.37
N GLY A 608 -3.20 -0.86 -12.89
CA GLY A 608 -4.54 -1.33 -13.21
C GLY A 608 -5.03 -2.45 -12.31
N ILE A 609 -6.32 -2.71 -12.37
CA ILE A 609 -6.98 -3.76 -11.58
C ILE A 609 -7.21 -4.99 -12.44
N GLN A 610 -7.06 -6.18 -11.87
CA GLN A 610 -7.26 -7.43 -12.59
C GLN A 610 -8.46 -8.21 -12.02
N SER A 611 -9.20 -8.84 -12.93
CA SER A 611 -10.11 -9.94 -12.62
C SER A 611 -9.76 -11.15 -13.48
N ARG A 612 -10.50 -12.25 -13.31
CA ARG A 612 -10.35 -13.44 -14.14
C ARG A 612 -10.55 -13.19 -15.62
N SER A 613 -11.42 -12.29 -16.01
CA SER A 613 -11.75 -12.06 -17.42
C SER A 613 -11.37 -10.67 -17.92
N HIS A 614 -10.93 -9.77 -17.04
CA HIS A 614 -10.66 -8.38 -17.40
C HIS A 614 -9.36 -7.85 -16.82
N TYR A 615 -8.75 -6.91 -17.54
CA TYR A 615 -7.76 -5.98 -17.02
C TYR A 615 -8.29 -4.55 -17.20
N PHE A 616 -8.52 -3.86 -16.08
CA PHE A 616 -8.96 -2.46 -16.06
C PHE A 616 -7.71 -1.58 -16.10
N MET A 617 -7.31 -1.26 -17.32
CA MET A 617 -6.06 -0.58 -17.65
C MET A 617 -6.23 0.94 -17.44
N PRO A 618 -5.35 1.61 -16.69
CA PRO A 618 -5.29 3.07 -16.66
C PRO A 618 -5.11 3.62 -18.08
N ALA A 619 -5.76 4.73 -18.39
CA ALA A 619 -5.66 5.36 -19.70
C ALA A 619 -5.69 6.87 -19.55
N TYR A 620 -5.03 7.58 -20.46
CA TYR A 620 -4.99 9.04 -20.43
C TYR A 620 -6.07 9.65 -21.33
N GLY A 621 -6.17 9.19 -22.57
CA GLY A 621 -7.02 9.78 -23.60
C GLY A 621 -6.42 10.99 -24.25
N GLY A 622 -7.26 11.71 -24.99
CA GLY A 622 -6.87 12.97 -25.58
C GLY A 622 -5.67 12.84 -26.50
N ILE A 623 -4.62 13.62 -26.24
CA ILE A 623 -3.40 13.55 -27.06
C ILE A 623 -2.69 12.18 -27.00
N PHE A 624 -2.97 11.35 -25.99
CA PHE A 624 -2.34 10.05 -25.78
C PHE A 624 -3.21 8.86 -26.22
N GLU A 625 -4.38 9.09 -26.84
CA GLU A 625 -5.31 8.03 -27.20
C GLU A 625 -4.71 6.95 -28.13
N SER A 626 -3.82 7.35 -29.05
CA SER A 626 -3.11 6.38 -29.91
C SER A 626 -2.15 5.50 -29.09
N MET A 627 -1.51 6.08 -28.07
CA MET A 627 -0.64 5.35 -27.15
C MET A 627 -1.46 4.40 -26.28
N ASP A 628 -2.60 4.84 -25.73
CA ASP A 628 -3.52 3.98 -24.96
C ASP A 628 -3.92 2.74 -25.77
N SER A 629 -4.24 2.95 -27.06
CA SER A 629 -4.67 1.89 -27.98
C SER A 629 -3.54 0.91 -28.32
N ASN A 630 -2.34 1.42 -28.54
CA ASN A 630 -1.15 0.60 -28.82
C ASN A 630 -0.76 -0.24 -27.60
N VAL A 631 -0.77 0.37 -26.42
CA VAL A 631 -0.49 -0.31 -25.16
C VAL A 631 -1.55 -1.38 -24.90
N LYS A 632 -2.84 -1.04 -25.02
CA LYS A 632 -3.92 -2.02 -24.96
C LYS A 632 -3.66 -3.23 -25.86
N ALA A 633 -3.17 -3.06 -27.08
CA ALA A 633 -2.89 -4.16 -28.00
C ALA A 633 -1.69 -5.04 -27.55
N VAL A 634 -0.62 -4.44 -27.02
CA VAL A 634 0.49 -5.17 -26.40
C VAL A 634 -0.03 -6.00 -25.23
N ILE A 635 -0.91 -5.39 -24.45
CA ILE A 635 -1.51 -5.98 -23.27
C ILE A 635 -2.43 -7.16 -23.65
N VAL A 636 -3.40 -6.97 -24.55
CA VAL A 636 -4.23 -8.08 -25.05
C VAL A 636 -3.39 -9.27 -25.52
N ARG A 637 -2.29 -9.02 -26.24
CA ARG A 637 -1.38 -10.06 -26.71
C ARG A 637 -0.69 -10.83 -25.59
N ALA A 638 -0.22 -10.12 -24.56
CA ALA A 638 0.52 -10.72 -23.46
C ALA A 638 -0.39 -11.51 -22.51
N TRP A 639 -1.56 -10.99 -22.19
CA TRP A 639 -2.51 -11.68 -21.31
C TRP A 639 -3.29 -12.81 -22.02
N GLY A 640 -3.42 -12.74 -23.35
CA GLY A 640 -4.10 -13.72 -24.19
C GLY A 640 -5.59 -13.42 -24.41
N ASP A 641 -6.18 -14.08 -25.41
CA ASP A 641 -7.54 -13.80 -25.92
C ASP A 641 -8.68 -13.96 -24.89
N GLY A 642 -8.42 -14.66 -23.79
CA GLY A 642 -9.37 -14.83 -22.68
C GLY A 642 -9.52 -13.62 -21.77
N VAL A 643 -8.73 -12.55 -21.98
CA VAL A 643 -8.71 -11.36 -21.13
C VAL A 643 -9.12 -10.12 -21.90
N LYS A 644 -10.21 -9.49 -21.47
CA LYS A 644 -10.65 -8.21 -22.03
C LYS A 644 -9.95 -7.06 -21.34
N VAL A 645 -9.25 -6.25 -22.13
CA VAL A 645 -8.61 -5.04 -21.64
C VAL A 645 -9.58 -3.86 -21.77
N VAL A 646 -9.93 -3.26 -20.64
CA VAL A 646 -10.88 -2.15 -20.52
C VAL A 646 -10.11 -0.91 -20.08
N PRO A 647 -9.91 0.08 -20.97
CA PRO A 647 -9.33 1.36 -20.58
C PRO A 647 -10.23 2.10 -19.58
N ILE A 648 -9.63 2.63 -18.52
CA ILE A 648 -10.25 3.51 -17.52
C ILE A 648 -9.49 4.83 -17.58
N ARG A 649 -10.16 5.91 -17.99
CA ARG A 649 -9.58 7.25 -17.99
C ARG A 649 -9.22 7.61 -16.55
N SER A 650 -7.93 7.86 -16.31
CA SER A 650 -7.39 8.15 -14.98
C SER A 650 -6.24 9.17 -15.06
N GLY A 651 -6.22 9.99 -16.11
CA GLY A 651 -5.12 10.93 -16.36
C GLY A 651 -4.91 11.92 -15.22
N GLU A 652 -5.97 12.41 -14.59
CA GLU A 652 -5.85 13.31 -13.44
C GLU A 652 -5.38 12.59 -12.17
N SER A 653 -5.87 11.38 -11.91
CA SER A 653 -5.32 10.52 -10.84
C SER A 653 -3.81 10.30 -11.03
N LEU A 654 -3.39 9.94 -12.25
CA LEU A 654 -1.99 9.62 -12.58
C LEU A 654 -1.04 10.80 -12.40
N ARG A 655 -1.56 12.04 -12.43
CA ARG A 655 -0.80 13.27 -12.14
C ARG A 655 -0.66 13.57 -10.64
N ARG A 656 -1.32 12.80 -9.78
CA ARG A 656 -1.35 12.99 -8.33
C ARG A 656 -0.79 11.79 -7.57
N ASP A 657 0.15 11.08 -8.18
CA ASP A 657 0.81 9.92 -7.58
C ASP A 657 -0.08 8.66 -7.40
N GLY A 658 -1.15 8.49 -8.19
CA GLY A 658 -1.86 7.21 -8.21
C GLY A 658 -2.63 6.92 -9.49
N GLY A 659 -2.95 5.65 -9.76
CA GLY A 659 -3.75 5.27 -10.93
C GLY A 659 -5.07 4.62 -10.53
N VAL A 660 -5.53 3.70 -11.36
CA VAL A 660 -6.76 2.95 -11.12
C VAL A 660 -6.58 2.03 -9.90
N HIS A 661 -5.42 1.37 -9.80
CA HIS A 661 -5.10 0.44 -8.73
C HIS A 661 -4.92 1.15 -7.38
N CYS A 662 -4.26 2.30 -7.33
CA CYS A 662 -4.15 3.07 -6.08
C CYS A 662 -5.52 3.55 -5.58
N SER A 663 -6.41 3.93 -6.51
CA SER A 663 -7.71 4.53 -6.20
C SER A 663 -8.76 3.53 -5.71
N ALA A 664 -8.58 2.24 -6.00
CA ALA A 664 -9.60 1.23 -5.74
C ALA A 664 -9.00 -0.06 -5.17
N SER A 665 -9.56 -0.48 -4.03
CA SER A 665 -9.21 -1.72 -3.35
C SER A 665 -10.26 -2.79 -3.65
N VAL A 666 -9.84 -3.92 -4.23
CA VAL A 666 -10.76 -4.93 -4.79
C VAL A 666 -10.76 -6.23 -4.01
N TYR A 667 -11.94 -6.79 -3.80
CA TYR A 667 -12.14 -8.02 -3.04
C TYR A 667 -12.63 -9.14 -3.98
N PRO A 668 -12.13 -10.37 -3.81
CA PRO A 668 -12.57 -11.49 -4.61
C PRO A 668 -14.02 -11.88 -4.28
N THR A 669 -14.71 -12.52 -5.22
CA THR A 669 -16.01 -13.15 -4.94
C THR A 669 -15.80 -14.39 -4.07
N ILE A 670 -16.38 -14.41 -2.86
CA ILE A 670 -16.38 -15.61 -1.99
C ILE A 670 -17.15 -16.75 -2.69
N GLY A 671 -16.65 -17.98 -2.61
CA GLY A 671 -17.35 -19.17 -3.09
C GLY A 671 -17.21 -19.45 -4.59
N SER A 672 -16.48 -18.61 -5.33
CA SER A 672 -15.97 -19.00 -6.65
C SER A 672 -14.95 -20.13 -6.49
N PRO A 673 -14.90 -21.12 -7.39
CA PRO A 673 -13.88 -22.16 -7.34
C PRO A 673 -12.50 -21.52 -7.47
N VAL A 674 -11.77 -21.49 -6.35
CA VAL A 674 -10.33 -21.20 -6.33
C VAL A 674 -9.64 -22.41 -6.95
N LEU A 675 -8.61 -22.18 -7.78
CA LEU A 675 -7.75 -23.25 -8.27
C LEU A 675 -7.30 -24.15 -7.11
N PRO A 676 -7.20 -25.47 -7.31
CA PRO A 676 -7.02 -26.41 -6.21
C PRO A 676 -5.77 -26.09 -5.36
N SER A 677 -5.99 -26.08 -4.05
CA SER A 677 -4.94 -25.95 -3.03
C SER A 677 -3.85 -27.04 -3.20
N PRO A 678 -2.55 -26.71 -3.00
CA PRO A 678 -1.43 -27.62 -3.24
C PRO A 678 -1.39 -28.87 -2.33
N ASN A 679 -2.27 -28.98 -1.33
CA ASN A 679 -2.27 -30.10 -0.37
C ASN A 679 -3.42 -31.12 -0.58
N GLY A 680 -4.04 -31.14 -1.76
CA GLY A 680 -5.12 -32.07 -2.11
C GLY A 680 -4.72 -33.38 -2.79
N LEU A 681 -3.43 -33.77 -2.78
CA LEU A 681 -3.03 -35.09 -3.29
C LEU A 681 -3.39 -36.17 -2.27
N ASN A 682 -4.56 -36.77 -2.50
CA ASN A 682 -4.96 -38.06 -1.95
C ASN A 682 -3.79 -39.06 -2.01
N ARG A 683 -3.30 -39.47 -0.84
CA ARG A 683 -2.68 -40.79 -0.68
C ARG A 683 -3.82 -41.80 -0.69
N ASN A 684 -4.05 -42.42 -1.85
CA ASN A 684 -4.51 -43.81 -1.94
C ASN A 684 -3.42 -44.60 -2.66
#